data_AF-A0A4R0KN59-F1
#
_entry.id   AF-A0A4R0KN59-F1
#
_cell.length_a   1.000
_cell.length_b   1.000
_cell.length_c   1.000
_cell.angle_alpha   90.00
_cell.angle_beta   90.00
_cell.angle_gamma   90.00
#
_symmetry.space_group_name_H-M   'P 1'
#
loop_
_entity.id
_entity.type
_entity.pdbx_description
1 polymer ?
#
loop_
_entity_poly.entity_id
_entity_poly.type
_entity_poly.pdbx_seq_one_letter_code
_entity_poly.pdbx_strand_id
1 'polypeptide(L)'
;MTEISSGWTRRTFVGTTAAVGAAASLGIAPSASAQTVATARTAAADDQLPAFPGAEGAGKWAKGGRGGSVYEVTTLADSGPGSLREGVSGSDRTIVFRVSGTIELKSQLLIAGNNLTIAGQTAPGGGICVSGYGTGIKGSAHDIVIRYIRFRLSDRNEIADDAFNTNVPGSVSPEIRNLVIDHCSFSWAVDECLSPYGNFDVTIQWCIVSEGLALSAHPKNRHGYGGIWGGERNTYHHNLIAHQGGRQPRFGYTEGINLEVDHFNNVVYDHGYTSVYGGEWANGINIVGNYYKPGPTTLGEVAPVIVSANRGGQWYVAGNHVDGHPDVTAHNRRGIRYPIGGIVELSEPQPIPGTFEPQPAAKAYDAVLANAGAILPRRDAVDERVVNDVRNGTGRLINSQKEVGGFPTLVQTEAPLDSDHDGIPDWWEQANGLDPNDPSDAQKIAPNGYTYLENYLNSIVPDPVGNPSVRITSPRHNQTIPGRTAPTVTVQADAAADKGGELATVEFFAGDQLIGTATKAPYKIEWRNVADGSYWLTARATDRNGTATQSTAVPVHVNIQAGTPGWTSASVGKPVVQGSGSLDGGILTIKGSGRILGRSSNFHYVYRKLQVGGAGSVAQITTRLDKLAKVANGITAGLMIRDSLDPAAPFMYGGVGYGVAGGMGTVGDNASGAPDVTDDGGMKAQAIRIQTDGPNPSVGPWPWDDSYLDPTKQYWLRLLRRERPQAREVEFEAFISTDKTTWDRFGYEKLVMPSRTFYIGFAIDGGKVDNDLVDYGTAQFSNISVEQ
;
A
#
# COMPACT_ATOMS: atom_id res chain seq x y z
N MET A 1 -13.51 -20.03 66.19
CA MET A 1 -12.07 -20.15 65.91
C MET A 1 -11.75 -19.10 64.83
N THR A 2 -11.57 -17.84 65.23
CA THR A 2 -10.27 -17.16 65.48
C THR A 2 -9.39 -17.16 64.22
N GLU A 3 -9.35 -16.05 63.46
CA GLU A 3 -8.48 -14.85 63.62
C GLU A 3 -7.18 -15.01 62.79
N ILE A 4 -6.54 -14.07 62.07
CA ILE A 4 -6.51 -12.58 61.92
C ILE A 4 -5.72 -12.33 60.60
N SER A 5 -6.17 -11.53 59.61
CA SER A 5 -5.93 -10.07 59.36
C SER A 5 -4.46 -9.68 59.08
N SER A 6 -4.07 -8.74 58.20
CA SER A 6 -4.66 -7.49 57.68
C SER A 6 -3.89 -7.03 56.42
N GLY A 7 -4.48 -6.35 55.44
CA GLY A 7 -4.61 -4.88 55.33
C GLY A 7 -3.83 -4.44 54.07
N TRP A 8 -4.35 -3.65 53.13
CA TRP A 8 -4.36 -2.18 53.15
C TRP A 8 -5.47 -1.63 52.22
N THR A 9 -6.10 -0.55 52.68
CA THR A 9 -7.36 0.03 52.20
C THR A 9 -7.18 1.26 51.31
N ARG A 10 -8.20 1.48 50.45
CA ARG A 10 -8.48 2.71 49.70
C ARG A 10 -8.64 3.92 50.62
N ARG A 11 -8.14 5.09 50.19
CA ARG A 11 -8.48 6.40 50.78
C ARG A 11 -9.23 7.27 49.77
N THR A 12 -10.45 7.61 50.13
CA THR A 12 -11.22 8.79 49.69
C THR A 12 -10.88 9.98 50.59
N PHE A 13 -10.88 11.20 50.03
CA PHE A 13 -11.13 12.43 50.80
C PHE A 13 -11.93 13.43 49.96
N VAL A 14 -12.97 13.98 50.57
CA VAL A 14 -13.78 15.13 50.15
C VAL A 14 -13.53 16.25 51.18
N GLY A 15 -13.52 17.51 50.75
CA GLY A 15 -13.55 18.65 51.69
C GLY A 15 -13.34 20.02 51.06
N THR A 16 -14.43 20.69 50.72
CA THR A 16 -14.56 22.13 50.41
C THR A 16 -14.47 23.02 51.65
N THR A 17 -13.78 24.18 51.61
CA THR A 17 -14.31 25.52 52.00
C THR A 17 -13.32 26.66 51.67
N ALA A 18 -13.90 27.82 51.40
CA ALA A 18 -13.33 29.02 50.79
C ALA A 18 -12.52 29.95 51.72
N ALA A 19 -11.68 30.81 51.12
CA ALA A 19 -11.37 32.15 51.62
C ALA A 19 -11.07 33.10 50.45
N VAL A 20 -11.70 34.28 50.49
CA VAL A 20 -11.67 35.37 49.51
C VAL A 20 -10.58 36.38 49.90
N GLY A 21 -9.87 36.95 48.93
CA GLY A 21 -9.00 38.12 49.11
C GLY A 21 -8.56 38.70 47.76
N ALA A 22 -8.89 39.96 47.51
CA ALA A 22 -8.95 40.59 46.19
C ALA A 22 -7.68 41.36 45.78
N ALA A 23 -7.67 41.71 44.47
CA ALA A 23 -7.02 42.83 43.80
C ALA A 23 -5.51 42.74 43.44
N ALA A 24 -5.21 42.68 42.15
CA ALA A 24 -4.86 43.88 41.37
C ALA A 24 -4.62 43.52 39.90
N SER A 25 -5.45 44.08 39.01
CA SER A 25 -5.22 44.09 37.57
C SER A 25 -4.16 45.13 37.22
N LEU A 26 -3.04 44.69 36.66
CA LEU A 26 -2.13 45.52 35.87
C LEU A 26 -1.82 44.75 34.59
N GLY A 27 -2.44 45.19 33.50
CA GLY A 27 -2.11 44.71 32.16
C GLY A 27 -0.74 45.24 31.76
N ILE A 28 0.12 44.33 31.30
CA ILE A 28 1.25 44.64 30.42
C ILE A 28 1.38 43.42 29.49
N ALA A 29 1.12 43.64 28.20
CA ALA A 29 1.47 42.69 27.16
C ALA A 29 3.01 42.61 27.03
N PRO A 30 3.61 41.43 26.83
CA PRO A 30 4.91 41.34 26.20
C PRO A 30 4.74 40.90 24.75
N SER A 31 5.07 41.84 23.89
CA SER A 31 5.59 41.66 22.55
C SER A 31 6.39 40.37 22.36
N ALA A 32 6.06 39.62 21.31
CA ALA A 32 6.91 38.60 20.74
C ALA A 32 8.24 39.24 20.28
N SER A 33 9.32 39.02 21.03
CA SER A 33 10.67 39.16 20.50
C SER A 33 11.18 37.77 20.14
N ALA A 34 11.21 37.50 18.84
CA ALA A 34 12.00 36.42 18.26
C ALA A 34 13.47 36.68 18.60
N GLN A 35 13.99 35.99 19.63
CA GLN A 35 15.43 35.88 19.83
C GLN A 35 15.90 34.67 19.04
N THR A 36 16.44 34.95 17.85
CA THR A 36 17.37 34.08 17.13
C THR A 36 18.57 33.80 18.03
N VAL A 37 18.56 32.66 18.71
CA VAL A 37 19.78 32.09 19.30
C VAL A 37 20.42 31.22 18.22
N ALA A 38 21.24 31.85 17.39
CA ALA A 38 22.16 31.13 16.52
C ALA A 38 23.31 30.61 17.39
N THR A 39 23.17 29.41 17.95
CA THR A 39 24.33 28.64 18.38
C THR A 39 24.92 28.00 17.13
N ALA A 40 25.92 28.67 16.55
CA ALA A 40 26.83 28.07 15.60
C ALA A 40 27.53 26.88 16.29
N ARG A 41 27.05 25.66 16.06
CA ARG A 41 27.84 24.46 16.30
C ARG A 41 28.92 24.44 15.23
N THR A 42 30.17 24.60 15.66
CA THR A 42 31.35 24.37 14.84
C THR A 42 31.31 22.93 14.34
N ALA A 43 30.94 22.76 13.07
CA ALA A 43 31.18 21.53 12.34
C ALA A 43 32.71 21.32 12.34
N ALA A 44 33.18 20.21 12.90
CA ALA A 44 34.48 19.71 12.51
C ALA A 44 34.39 19.47 11.00
N ALA A 45 35.21 20.17 10.22
CA ALA A 45 35.35 19.90 8.79
C ALA A 45 35.93 18.48 8.69
N ASP A 46 35.09 17.52 8.39
CA ASP A 46 35.49 16.14 8.13
C ASP A 46 36.07 16.11 6.71
N ASP A 47 37.36 15.82 6.58
CA ASP A 47 38.12 15.75 5.31
C ASP A 47 37.65 14.57 4.38
N GLN A 48 36.50 13.97 4.66
CA GLN A 48 35.96 12.83 3.91
C GLN A 48 35.08 13.31 2.75
N LEU A 49 35.22 12.68 1.58
CA LEU A 49 34.46 12.98 0.37
C LEU A 49 33.13 12.21 0.37
N PRO A 50 31.95 12.86 0.25
CA PRO A 50 30.67 12.18 0.16
C PRO A 50 30.57 11.24 -1.06
N ALA A 51 29.65 10.28 -1.03
CA ALA A 51 29.37 9.32 -2.10
C ALA A 51 29.17 10.04 -3.46
N PHE A 52 28.45 11.15 -3.45
CA PHE A 52 28.27 12.07 -4.55
C PHE A 52 27.82 13.45 -4.02
N PRO A 53 27.92 14.54 -4.80
CA PRO A 53 27.34 15.83 -4.42
C PRO A 53 25.84 15.71 -4.15
N GLY A 54 25.41 16.04 -2.94
CA GLY A 54 24.01 15.90 -2.50
C GLY A 54 23.67 14.57 -1.79
N ALA A 55 24.66 13.70 -1.55
CA ALA A 55 24.51 12.61 -0.59
C ALA A 55 24.47 13.17 0.84
N GLU A 56 23.40 12.89 1.58
CA GLU A 56 23.17 13.36 2.94
C GLU A 56 22.97 12.18 3.91
N GLY A 57 22.76 12.46 5.19
CA GLY A 57 22.49 11.43 6.19
C GLY A 57 23.72 10.58 6.57
N ALA A 58 23.47 9.56 7.37
CA ALA A 58 24.51 8.73 7.96
C ALA A 58 25.29 7.88 6.93
N GLY A 59 24.65 7.49 5.83
CA GLY A 59 25.26 6.66 4.77
C GLY A 59 26.04 7.45 3.73
N LYS A 60 26.02 8.80 3.76
CA LYS A 60 26.65 9.65 2.75
C LYS A 60 28.12 9.38 2.47
N TRP A 61 28.80 8.66 3.36
CA TRP A 61 30.22 8.33 3.25
C TRP A 61 30.50 7.04 2.48
N ALA A 62 29.48 6.35 1.97
CA ALA A 62 29.65 5.19 1.12
C ALA A 62 30.58 5.50 -0.05
N LYS A 63 31.70 4.78 -0.13
CA LYS A 63 32.69 4.97 -1.21
C LYS A 63 32.11 4.60 -2.57
N GLY A 64 31.26 3.57 -2.62
CA GLY A 64 30.81 2.99 -3.89
C GLY A 64 31.99 2.45 -4.71
N GLY A 65 31.83 2.48 -6.02
CA GLY A 65 32.82 2.03 -7.01
C GLY A 65 33.97 2.98 -7.31
N ARG A 66 34.14 4.06 -6.52
CA ARG A 66 35.14 5.11 -6.77
C ARG A 66 36.55 4.55 -6.94
N GLY A 67 37.17 4.89 -8.07
CA GLY A 67 38.52 4.45 -8.45
C GLY A 67 38.63 2.96 -8.80
N GLY A 68 37.50 2.25 -8.89
CA GLY A 68 37.42 0.85 -9.31
C GLY A 68 37.35 0.69 -10.83
N SER A 69 37.10 -0.55 -11.25
CA SER A 69 36.85 -0.89 -12.66
C SER A 69 35.46 -0.44 -13.13
N VAL A 70 35.23 -0.41 -14.45
CA VAL A 70 33.90 -0.18 -15.02
C VAL A 70 33.34 -1.49 -15.56
N TYR A 71 32.06 -1.72 -15.30
CA TYR A 71 31.32 -2.86 -15.82
C TYR A 71 30.09 -2.36 -16.57
N GLU A 72 30.00 -2.70 -17.85
CA GLU A 72 28.88 -2.33 -18.70
C GLU A 72 27.81 -3.42 -18.71
N VAL A 73 26.59 -3.06 -18.32
CA VAL A 73 25.40 -3.89 -18.56
C VAL A 73 24.96 -3.67 -20.00
N THR A 74 25.11 -4.71 -20.82
CA THR A 74 24.87 -4.70 -22.27
C THR A 74 23.70 -5.58 -22.70
N THR A 75 23.04 -6.26 -21.76
CA THR A 75 21.88 -7.12 -22.04
C THR A 75 20.81 -7.01 -20.96
N LEU A 76 19.55 -7.23 -21.36
CA LEU A 76 18.41 -7.39 -20.46
C LEU A 76 18.22 -8.83 -19.97
N ALA A 77 19.10 -9.76 -20.37
CA ALA A 77 19.07 -11.12 -19.88
C ALA A 77 19.32 -11.16 -18.37
N ASP A 78 18.60 -12.07 -17.68
CA ASP A 78 18.72 -12.27 -16.23
C ASP A 78 20.14 -12.67 -15.78
N SER A 79 20.89 -13.39 -16.62
CA SER A 79 22.23 -13.88 -16.30
C SER A 79 23.09 -14.05 -17.55
N GLY A 80 24.40 -14.24 -17.33
CA GLY A 80 25.40 -14.40 -18.37
C GLY A 80 26.22 -13.14 -18.62
N PRO A 81 27.16 -13.18 -19.58
CA PRO A 81 28.02 -12.05 -19.92
C PRO A 81 27.23 -10.75 -20.20
N GLY A 82 27.64 -9.67 -19.55
CA GLY A 82 27.04 -8.33 -19.71
C GLY A 82 25.70 -8.14 -18.99
N SER A 83 25.27 -9.09 -18.16
CA SER A 83 24.04 -8.98 -17.37
C SER A 83 24.27 -8.20 -16.09
N LEU A 84 23.21 -7.54 -15.58
CA LEU A 84 23.25 -6.89 -14.27
C LEU A 84 23.67 -7.87 -13.16
N ARG A 85 23.21 -9.12 -13.24
CA ARG A 85 23.53 -10.17 -12.25
C ARG A 85 25.02 -10.46 -12.17
N GLU A 86 25.71 -10.55 -13.30
CA GLU A 86 27.16 -10.70 -13.30
C GLU A 86 27.84 -9.43 -12.75
N GLY A 87 27.36 -8.25 -13.15
CA GLY A 87 27.85 -6.96 -12.67
C GLY A 87 27.85 -6.85 -11.14
N VAL A 88 26.70 -7.08 -10.49
CA VAL A 88 26.53 -6.92 -9.03
C VAL A 88 27.14 -8.05 -8.20
N SER A 89 27.62 -9.11 -8.85
CA SER A 89 28.22 -10.26 -8.15
C SER A 89 29.67 -10.03 -7.74
N GLY A 90 30.34 -9.00 -8.25
CA GLY A 90 31.71 -8.70 -7.85
C GLY A 90 31.93 -7.26 -7.43
N SER A 91 33.13 -7.01 -6.90
CA SER A 91 33.47 -5.81 -6.12
C SER A 91 34.26 -4.77 -6.92
N ASP A 92 34.52 -3.64 -6.28
CA ASP A 92 35.47 -2.59 -6.70
C ASP A 92 35.20 -2.09 -8.11
N ARG A 93 33.94 -1.74 -8.38
CA ARG A 93 33.52 -1.33 -9.72
C ARG A 93 32.35 -0.35 -9.73
N THR A 94 32.25 0.39 -10.81
CA THR A 94 31.06 1.16 -11.19
C THR A 94 30.33 0.43 -12.31
N ILE A 95 29.07 0.12 -12.08
CA ILE A 95 28.18 -0.51 -13.06
C ILE A 95 27.44 0.60 -13.82
N VAL A 96 27.63 0.62 -15.14
CA VAL A 96 26.94 1.51 -16.08
C VAL A 96 26.06 0.70 -17.03
N PHE A 97 25.05 1.32 -17.63
CA PHE A 97 24.08 0.66 -18.49
C PHE A 97 24.19 1.14 -19.94
N ARG A 98 24.36 0.20 -20.86
CA ARG A 98 24.31 0.39 -22.32
C ARG A 98 22.99 -0.04 -22.94
N VAL A 99 22.08 -0.54 -22.11
CA VAL A 99 20.73 -0.93 -22.48
C VAL A 99 19.72 -0.23 -21.59
N SER A 100 18.48 -0.16 -22.07
CA SER A 100 17.30 0.22 -21.30
C SER A 100 16.21 -0.82 -21.48
N GLY A 101 15.23 -0.83 -20.58
CA GLY A 101 14.21 -1.87 -20.55
C GLY A 101 14.03 -2.49 -19.19
N THR A 102 13.24 -3.57 -19.19
CA THR A 102 12.97 -4.36 -17.99
C THR A 102 13.80 -5.64 -18.01
N ILE A 103 14.63 -5.83 -17.00
CA ILE A 103 15.34 -7.07 -16.71
C ILE A 103 14.39 -8.00 -15.95
N GLU A 104 13.88 -9.01 -16.66
CA GLU A 104 12.94 -9.99 -16.10
C GLU A 104 13.71 -11.13 -15.44
N LEU A 105 13.84 -11.07 -14.12
CA LEU A 105 14.59 -12.04 -13.33
C LEU A 105 13.97 -13.44 -13.39
N LYS A 106 14.80 -14.47 -13.27
CA LYS A 106 14.37 -15.88 -13.14
C LYS A 106 14.55 -16.44 -11.72
N SER A 107 15.26 -15.71 -10.87
CA SER A 107 15.48 -16.00 -9.46
C SER A 107 15.91 -14.71 -8.75
N GLN A 108 15.95 -14.73 -7.40
CA GLN A 108 16.37 -13.59 -6.61
C GLN A 108 17.72 -13.03 -7.09
N LEU A 109 17.80 -11.70 -7.27
CA LEU A 109 19.04 -11.01 -7.62
C LEU A 109 19.76 -10.61 -6.33
N LEU A 110 21.00 -11.07 -6.15
CA LEU A 110 21.82 -10.74 -4.98
C LEU A 110 22.96 -9.80 -5.38
N ILE A 111 22.97 -8.60 -4.78
CA ILE A 111 24.11 -7.70 -4.79
C ILE A 111 25.10 -8.24 -3.76
N ALA A 112 26.17 -8.86 -4.24
CA ALA A 112 27.13 -9.60 -3.41
C ALA A 112 28.53 -8.96 -3.39
N GLY A 113 28.81 -8.03 -4.30
CA GLY A 113 30.05 -7.25 -4.31
C GLY A 113 30.08 -6.14 -3.27
N ASN A 114 31.30 -5.70 -2.94
CA ASN A 114 31.59 -4.54 -2.08
C ASN A 114 32.14 -3.39 -2.92
N ASN A 115 32.14 -2.16 -2.39
CA ASN A 115 32.66 -0.98 -3.08
C ASN A 115 32.03 -0.86 -4.48
N LEU A 116 30.70 -0.74 -4.51
CA LEU A 116 29.91 -0.85 -5.73
C LEU A 116 29.08 0.41 -5.96
N THR A 117 29.19 1.01 -7.14
CA THR A 117 28.23 2.01 -7.62
C THR A 117 27.37 1.38 -8.71
N ILE A 118 26.04 1.39 -8.57
CA ILE A 118 25.10 0.98 -9.61
C ILE A 118 24.41 2.23 -10.15
N ALA A 119 24.85 2.69 -11.32
CA ALA A 119 24.50 4.00 -11.88
C ALA A 119 23.38 3.90 -12.93
N GLY A 120 22.13 3.72 -12.48
CA GLY A 120 20.96 3.60 -13.36
C GLY A 120 20.73 4.80 -14.29
N GLN A 121 21.22 5.98 -13.92
CA GLN A 121 21.11 7.20 -14.75
C GLN A 121 21.88 7.12 -16.07
N THR A 122 22.80 6.16 -16.22
CA THR A 122 23.53 5.93 -17.47
C THR A 122 22.75 5.15 -18.51
N ALA A 123 21.62 4.54 -18.12
CA ALA A 123 20.79 3.81 -19.05
C ALA A 123 20.17 4.74 -20.09
N PRO A 124 20.23 4.40 -21.39
CA PRO A 124 19.62 5.20 -22.46
C PRO A 124 18.08 5.20 -22.38
N GLY A 125 17.42 5.96 -23.26
CA GLY A 125 15.97 5.86 -23.49
C GLY A 125 15.09 6.04 -22.26
N GLY A 126 14.34 5.00 -21.89
CA GLY A 126 13.43 4.97 -20.73
C GLY A 126 14.07 4.57 -19.39
N GLY A 127 15.37 4.23 -19.37
CA GLY A 127 16.05 3.73 -18.19
C GLY A 127 15.88 2.24 -17.93
N ILE A 128 16.17 1.79 -16.70
CA ILE A 128 16.17 0.37 -16.32
C ILE A 128 15.16 0.07 -15.21
N CYS A 129 14.49 -1.07 -15.36
CA CYS A 129 13.66 -1.70 -14.34
C CYS A 129 14.11 -3.15 -14.12
N VAL A 130 14.06 -3.61 -12.88
CA VAL A 130 14.26 -5.01 -12.48
C VAL A 130 12.93 -5.57 -12.00
N SER A 131 12.52 -6.75 -12.48
CA SER A 131 11.20 -7.32 -12.16
C SER A 131 11.20 -8.84 -12.04
N GLY A 132 10.08 -9.38 -11.54
CA GLY A 132 9.79 -10.81 -11.52
C GLY A 132 10.24 -11.53 -10.24
N TYR A 133 11.41 -11.19 -9.70
CA TYR A 133 11.90 -11.71 -8.41
C TYR A 133 12.47 -10.60 -7.54
N GLY A 134 12.60 -10.85 -6.24
CA GLY A 134 13.17 -9.87 -5.32
C GLY A 134 14.64 -9.57 -5.64
N THR A 135 15.05 -8.35 -5.32
CA THR A 135 16.47 -7.99 -5.26
C THR A 135 16.86 -7.84 -3.80
N GLY A 136 18.07 -8.29 -3.45
CA GLY A 136 18.58 -8.00 -2.13
C GLY A 136 20.08 -7.82 -2.08
N ILE A 137 20.54 -7.19 -1.02
CA ILE A 137 21.96 -7.03 -0.74
C ILE A 137 22.37 -8.14 0.21
N LYS A 138 23.43 -8.88 -0.15
CA LYS A 138 23.95 -9.97 0.67
C LYS A 138 24.53 -9.43 1.98
N GLY A 139 24.29 -10.12 3.09
CA GLY A 139 24.88 -9.76 4.39
C GLY A 139 26.40 -9.59 4.32
N SER A 140 26.91 -8.65 5.12
CA SER A 140 28.30 -8.20 5.17
C SER A 140 28.80 -7.40 3.97
N ALA A 141 27.94 -7.10 2.99
CA ALA A 141 28.29 -6.18 1.92
C ALA A 141 28.45 -4.74 2.46
N HIS A 142 29.36 -3.96 1.87
CA HIS A 142 29.63 -2.61 2.33
C HIS A 142 30.05 -1.65 1.21
N ASP A 143 29.89 -0.35 1.47
CA ASP A 143 30.23 0.75 0.57
C ASP A 143 29.51 0.66 -0.77
N ILE A 144 28.18 0.72 -0.71
CA ILE A 144 27.31 0.54 -1.87
C ILE A 144 26.55 1.84 -2.16
N VAL A 145 26.51 2.22 -3.43
CA VAL A 145 25.72 3.35 -3.96
C VAL A 145 24.80 2.82 -5.06
N ILE A 146 23.49 3.02 -4.93
CA ILE A 146 22.49 2.61 -5.94
C ILE A 146 21.66 3.84 -6.32
N ARG A 147 21.62 4.17 -7.62
CA ARG A 147 20.90 5.37 -8.09
C ARG A 147 20.05 5.12 -9.33
N TYR A 148 18.86 5.73 -9.38
CA TYR A 148 18.00 5.79 -10.58
C TYR A 148 17.59 4.43 -11.18
N ILE A 149 17.31 3.44 -10.33
CA ILE A 149 16.81 2.11 -10.75
C ILE A 149 15.40 1.89 -10.22
N ARG A 150 14.60 1.15 -10.98
CA ARG A 150 13.26 0.70 -10.58
C ARG A 150 13.28 -0.77 -10.23
N PHE A 151 12.67 -1.12 -9.10
CA PHE A 151 12.47 -2.50 -8.65
C PHE A 151 10.98 -2.76 -8.53
N ARG A 152 10.44 -3.62 -9.41
CA ARG A 152 9.01 -3.89 -9.51
C ARG A 152 8.74 -5.38 -9.57
N LEU A 153 8.47 -5.98 -8.41
CA LEU A 153 8.33 -7.43 -8.27
C LEU A 153 7.16 -7.99 -9.09
N SER A 154 5.96 -7.44 -8.87
CA SER A 154 4.65 -7.90 -9.34
C SER A 154 4.17 -9.23 -8.74
N ASP A 155 2.90 -9.55 -8.98
CA ASP A 155 2.28 -10.83 -8.61
C ASP A 155 2.41 -11.93 -9.68
N ARG A 156 3.07 -11.66 -10.82
CA ARG A 156 3.08 -12.54 -12.00
C ARG A 156 3.61 -13.95 -11.69
N ASN A 157 4.58 -14.05 -10.78
CA ASN A 157 5.22 -15.30 -10.39
C ASN A 157 4.63 -15.91 -9.11
N GLU A 158 3.60 -15.28 -8.52
CA GLU A 158 2.93 -15.74 -7.29
C GLU A 158 3.89 -16.00 -6.11
N ILE A 159 4.98 -15.23 -6.03
CA ILE A 159 5.96 -15.32 -4.95
C ILE A 159 5.70 -14.25 -3.89
N ALA A 160 5.73 -14.65 -2.63
CA ALA A 160 5.73 -13.74 -1.50
C ALA A 160 7.17 -13.33 -1.19
N ASP A 161 7.61 -12.21 -1.76
CA ASP A 161 8.94 -11.66 -1.59
C ASP A 161 8.87 -10.13 -1.57
N ASP A 162 9.95 -9.52 -1.10
CA ASP A 162 10.14 -8.08 -1.16
C ASP A 162 10.58 -7.66 -2.57
N ALA A 163 10.21 -6.45 -3.01
CA ALA A 163 10.82 -5.91 -4.22
C ALA A 163 12.32 -5.61 -3.98
N PHE A 164 12.67 -5.11 -2.79
CA PHE A 164 14.05 -4.90 -2.38
C PHE A 164 14.25 -5.07 -0.86
N ASN A 165 15.24 -5.87 -0.44
CA ASN A 165 15.55 -6.07 0.97
C ASN A 165 17.05 -6.17 1.28
N THR A 166 17.41 -5.91 2.53
CA THR A 166 18.77 -6.10 3.04
C THR A 166 18.93 -7.36 3.87
N ASN A 167 17.82 -8.04 4.18
CA ASN A 167 17.79 -9.23 4.99
C ASN A 167 17.48 -10.47 4.13
N VAL A 168 18.49 -10.92 3.39
CA VAL A 168 18.36 -12.06 2.48
C VAL A 168 18.74 -13.40 3.14
N PRO A 169 18.13 -14.52 2.72
CA PRO A 169 18.50 -15.86 3.20
C PRO A 169 20.00 -16.14 3.08
N GLY A 170 20.58 -16.73 4.14
CA GLY A 170 22.01 -17.06 4.19
C GLY A 170 22.92 -15.92 4.69
N SER A 171 22.35 -14.79 5.11
CA SER A 171 23.08 -13.72 5.81
C SER A 171 23.26 -14.07 7.29
N VAL A 172 24.46 -13.82 7.84
CA VAL A 172 24.79 -14.14 9.25
C VAL A 172 24.17 -13.15 10.26
N SER A 173 23.73 -11.99 9.75
CA SER A 173 22.65 -11.06 10.13
C SER A 173 22.63 -10.03 8.99
N PRO A 174 21.56 -9.29 8.63
CA PRO A 174 21.87 -8.08 7.90
C PRO A 174 22.76 -7.24 8.83
N GLU A 175 23.95 -6.91 8.32
CA GLU A 175 24.90 -5.91 8.83
C GLU A 175 25.55 -5.30 7.58
N ILE A 176 24.74 -4.70 6.72
CA ILE A 176 25.28 -3.88 5.63
C ILE A 176 25.84 -2.61 6.25
N ARG A 177 26.95 -2.12 5.70
CA ARG A 177 27.62 -0.90 6.18
C ARG A 177 27.81 0.10 5.04
N ASN A 178 27.61 1.39 5.32
CA ASN A 178 27.83 2.47 4.36
C ASN A 178 27.04 2.25 3.06
N LEU A 179 25.72 2.41 3.13
CA LEU A 179 24.82 2.23 1.99
C LEU A 179 24.11 3.55 1.65
N VAL A 180 24.13 3.93 0.38
CA VAL A 180 23.25 4.98 -0.16
C VAL A 180 22.35 4.41 -1.24
N ILE A 181 21.04 4.56 -1.08
CA ILE A 181 20.05 4.37 -2.13
C ILE A 181 19.41 5.72 -2.41
N ASP A 182 19.60 6.23 -3.62
CA ASP A 182 19.16 7.56 -4.02
C ASP A 182 18.33 7.49 -5.30
N HIS A 183 17.21 8.22 -5.36
CA HIS A 183 16.39 8.29 -6.58
C HIS A 183 15.99 6.93 -7.18
N CYS A 184 15.69 5.92 -6.35
CA CYS A 184 15.18 4.64 -6.82
C CYS A 184 13.66 4.53 -6.62
N SER A 185 13.00 3.66 -7.38
CA SER A 185 11.55 3.40 -7.24
C SER A 185 11.29 1.93 -6.93
N PHE A 186 10.45 1.66 -5.93
CA PHE A 186 10.13 0.33 -5.42
C PHE A 186 8.61 0.14 -5.44
N SER A 187 8.12 -0.86 -6.17
CA SER A 187 6.67 -1.07 -6.28
C SER A 187 6.24 -2.51 -6.44
N TRP A 188 4.94 -2.73 -6.23
CA TRP A 188 4.23 -3.97 -6.57
C TRP A 188 4.83 -5.20 -5.90
N ALA A 189 5.33 -5.06 -4.67
CA ALA A 189 5.77 -6.18 -3.86
C ALA A 189 4.57 -6.96 -3.29
N VAL A 190 4.77 -8.26 -3.12
CA VAL A 190 3.78 -9.15 -2.51
C VAL A 190 3.97 -9.22 -1.00
N ASP A 191 5.22 -9.16 -0.52
CA ASP A 191 5.56 -8.92 0.89
C ASP A 191 5.80 -7.40 1.07
N GLU A 192 7.05 -6.92 1.05
CA GLU A 192 7.36 -5.49 1.25
C GLU A 192 8.05 -4.79 0.07
N CYS A 193 7.70 -3.53 -0.20
CA CYS A 193 8.32 -2.79 -1.31
C CYS A 193 9.81 -2.48 -1.07
N LEU A 194 10.19 -2.04 0.13
CA LEU A 194 11.57 -1.67 0.47
C LEU A 194 11.87 -1.92 1.95
N SER A 195 12.71 -2.91 2.27
CA SER A 195 13.05 -3.31 3.65
C SER A 195 14.56 -3.22 4.00
N PRO A 196 15.13 -2.00 4.10
CA PRO A 196 16.47 -1.76 4.63
C PRO A 196 16.45 -1.70 6.16
N TYR A 197 16.71 -2.82 6.83
CA TYR A 197 16.82 -2.86 8.29
C TYR A 197 17.93 -3.79 8.81
N GLY A 198 18.34 -3.55 10.06
CA GLY A 198 19.45 -4.25 10.70
C GLY A 198 20.82 -3.80 10.18
N ASN A 199 20.92 -2.62 9.57
CA ASN A 199 22.16 -2.17 8.93
C ASN A 199 22.80 -1.01 9.71
N PHE A 200 24.04 -0.67 9.33
CA PHE A 200 24.78 0.46 9.88
C PHE A 200 25.02 1.52 8.81
N ASP A 201 24.89 2.79 9.17
CA ASP A 201 25.32 3.90 8.33
C ASP A 201 24.64 3.86 6.95
N VAL A 202 23.31 3.84 6.95
CA VAL A 202 22.48 3.78 5.74
C VAL A 202 21.81 5.13 5.47
N THR A 203 21.75 5.52 4.20
CA THR A 203 20.86 6.58 3.74
C THR A 203 19.99 6.12 2.58
N ILE A 204 18.67 6.30 2.75
CA ILE A 204 17.68 6.18 1.68
C ILE A 204 17.10 7.56 1.42
N GLN A 205 17.36 8.10 0.24
CA GLN A 205 16.98 9.45 -0.11
C GLN A 205 16.29 9.57 -1.46
N TRP A 206 15.33 10.49 -1.57
CA TRP A 206 14.67 10.79 -2.84
C TRP A 206 14.07 9.56 -3.53
N CYS A 207 13.65 8.51 -2.81
CA CYS A 207 13.09 7.30 -3.41
C CYS A 207 11.55 7.33 -3.45
N ILE A 208 10.96 6.54 -4.35
CA ILE A 208 9.52 6.22 -4.33
C ILE A 208 9.34 4.79 -3.81
N VAL A 209 8.44 4.61 -2.86
CA VAL A 209 8.01 3.31 -2.33
C VAL A 209 6.49 3.25 -2.44
N SER A 210 5.97 2.52 -3.42
CA SER A 210 4.55 2.60 -3.76
C SER A 210 3.87 1.26 -4.02
N GLU A 211 2.59 1.16 -3.70
CA GLU A 211 1.70 0.09 -4.17
C GLU A 211 2.14 -1.34 -3.83
N GLY A 212 2.33 -1.65 -2.55
CA GLY A 212 2.36 -3.03 -2.05
C GLY A 212 1.00 -3.70 -2.27
N LEU A 213 1.01 -4.97 -2.71
CA LEU A 213 -0.16 -5.63 -3.30
C LEU A 213 -1.13 -6.22 -2.26
N ALA A 214 -2.18 -5.46 -1.94
CA ALA A 214 -3.11 -5.57 -0.80
C ALA A 214 -3.71 -6.97 -0.52
N LEU A 215 -4.20 -7.68 -1.54
CA LEU A 215 -4.84 -9.00 -1.41
C LEU A 215 -4.36 -9.96 -2.50
N SER A 216 -3.06 -10.03 -2.67
CA SER A 216 -2.41 -10.78 -3.75
C SER A 216 -2.04 -12.22 -3.33
N ALA A 217 -0.86 -12.68 -3.77
CA ALA A 217 -0.32 -14.03 -3.61
C ALA A 217 0.33 -14.31 -2.23
N HIS A 218 0.30 -13.35 -1.29
CA HIS A 218 0.93 -13.54 0.00
C HIS A 218 0.23 -14.65 0.83
N PRO A 219 0.95 -15.61 1.44
CA PRO A 219 0.34 -16.74 2.14
C PRO A 219 -0.39 -16.35 3.43
N LYS A 220 0.01 -15.24 4.06
CA LYS A 220 -0.75 -14.60 5.17
C LYS A 220 -1.90 -13.72 4.65
N ASN A 221 -2.29 -13.89 3.38
CA ASN A 221 -3.39 -13.19 2.69
C ASN A 221 -3.18 -11.68 2.53
N ARG A 222 -4.01 -10.83 3.14
CA ARG A 222 -3.96 -9.36 3.18
C ARG A 222 -2.57 -8.90 3.59
N HIS A 223 -1.92 -8.32 2.63
CA HIS A 223 -0.54 -7.92 2.69
C HIS A 223 -0.35 -6.75 1.72
N GLY A 224 0.54 -5.80 1.94
CA GLY A 224 0.68 -4.67 1.02
C GLY A 224 1.46 -3.57 1.70
N TYR A 225 2.72 -3.86 1.99
CA TYR A 225 3.50 -3.10 2.93
C TYR A 225 4.60 -2.29 2.27
N GLY A 226 4.81 -1.06 2.78
CA GLY A 226 5.91 -0.20 2.35
C GLY A 226 7.27 -0.81 2.68
N GLY A 227 7.51 -1.11 3.95
CA GLY A 227 8.59 -2.01 4.37
C GLY A 227 9.12 -1.82 5.78
N ILE A 228 10.09 -2.66 6.15
CA ILE A 228 10.77 -2.60 7.46
C ILE A 228 12.04 -1.77 7.34
N TRP A 229 12.11 -0.67 8.07
CA TRP A 229 13.27 0.22 8.11
C TRP A 229 13.90 0.18 9.50
N GLY A 230 15.19 0.42 9.62
CA GLY A 230 15.83 0.50 10.95
C GLY A 230 17.28 0.07 10.95
N GLY A 231 17.89 -0.02 12.12
CA GLY A 231 19.32 -0.25 12.30
C GLY A 231 20.01 0.93 12.98
N GLU A 232 21.33 0.92 12.97
CA GLU A 232 22.17 1.82 13.76
C GLU A 232 22.71 2.94 12.87
N ARG A 233 22.39 4.19 13.23
CA ARG A 233 22.69 5.39 12.45
C ARG A 233 22.15 5.29 11.03
N ASN A 234 20.83 5.21 10.89
CA ASN A 234 20.19 5.15 9.56
C ASN A 234 19.31 6.39 9.30
N THR A 235 19.44 6.96 8.12
CA THR A 235 18.70 8.16 7.68
C THR A 235 17.79 7.84 6.50
N TYR A 236 16.53 8.21 6.60
CA TYR A 236 15.52 8.06 5.55
C TYR A 236 14.87 9.41 5.32
N HIS A 237 15.16 10.05 4.18
CA HIS A 237 14.64 11.39 3.94
C HIS A 237 14.23 11.70 2.50
N HIS A 238 13.29 12.63 2.35
CA HIS A 238 12.74 13.03 1.05
C HIS A 238 12.21 11.87 0.20
N ASN A 239 11.74 10.80 0.84
CA ASN A 239 11.11 9.69 0.13
C ASN A 239 9.61 9.93 0.00
N LEU A 240 9.03 9.46 -1.11
CA LEU A 240 7.58 9.34 -1.29
C LEU A 240 7.16 7.91 -0.96
N ILE A 241 6.30 7.75 0.04
CA ILE A 241 5.74 6.47 0.46
C ILE A 241 4.23 6.52 0.24
N ALA A 242 3.73 5.83 -0.79
CA ALA A 242 2.38 6.04 -1.30
C ALA A 242 1.60 4.73 -1.49
N HIS A 243 0.30 4.74 -1.20
CA HIS A 243 -0.59 3.61 -1.48
C HIS A 243 -0.09 2.28 -0.87
N GLN A 244 0.26 2.27 0.42
CA GLN A 244 0.54 1.03 1.15
C GLN A 244 -0.55 0.77 2.18
N GLY A 245 -0.90 -0.49 2.34
CA GLY A 245 -1.81 -0.95 3.38
C GLY A 245 -1.24 -0.72 4.78
N GLY A 246 0.07 -0.86 4.94
CA GLY A 246 0.75 -0.57 6.20
C GLY A 246 2.26 -0.46 6.03
N ARG A 247 2.98 -0.32 7.15
CA ARG A 247 4.44 -0.17 7.22
C ARG A 247 4.93 1.01 6.39
N GLN A 248 4.65 2.22 6.88
CA GLN A 248 4.94 3.47 6.20
C GLN A 248 6.11 4.32 6.77
N PRO A 249 7.23 3.78 7.29
CA PRO A 249 7.65 2.38 7.41
C PRO A 249 7.22 1.70 8.73
N ARG A 250 7.57 0.42 8.91
CA ARG A 250 7.74 -0.16 10.25
C ARG A 250 9.19 0.00 10.70
N PHE A 251 9.45 0.61 11.85
CA PHE A 251 10.78 0.61 12.46
C PHE A 251 11.06 -0.74 13.13
N GLY A 252 12.00 -1.52 12.57
CA GLY A 252 12.29 -2.89 12.99
C GLY A 252 13.49 -2.99 13.94
N TYR A 253 13.26 -3.60 15.10
CA TYR A 253 14.33 -4.05 16.01
C TYR A 253 15.11 -5.23 15.42
N THR A 254 16.44 -5.19 15.57
CA THR A 254 17.36 -6.31 15.26
C THR A 254 18.21 -6.56 16.50
N GLU A 255 18.29 -7.82 16.95
CA GLU A 255 19.05 -8.16 18.15
C GLU A 255 20.54 -7.84 17.97
N GLY A 256 21.15 -7.17 18.95
CA GLY A 256 22.57 -6.81 18.92
C GLY A 256 22.92 -5.55 18.13
N ILE A 257 21.94 -4.85 17.55
CA ILE A 257 22.13 -3.61 16.78
C ILE A 257 21.29 -2.51 17.40
N ASN A 258 21.87 -1.33 17.65
CA ASN A 258 21.07 -0.20 18.14
C ASN A 258 20.03 0.19 17.10
N LEU A 259 18.86 0.66 17.56
CA LEU A 259 17.86 1.23 16.66
C LEU A 259 17.89 2.76 16.79
N GLU A 260 18.60 3.38 15.85
CA GLU A 260 18.88 4.82 15.76
C GLU A 260 18.51 5.32 14.37
N VAL A 261 17.40 6.06 14.26
CA VAL A 261 16.81 6.42 12.96
C VAL A 261 16.48 7.90 12.85
N ASP A 262 16.91 8.50 11.75
CA ASP A 262 16.40 9.76 11.22
C ASP A 262 15.35 9.50 10.14
N HIS A 263 14.11 9.97 10.36
CA HIS A 263 13.01 9.90 9.40
C HIS A 263 12.49 11.30 9.12
N PHE A 264 13.05 11.94 8.08
CA PHE A 264 12.88 13.38 7.83
C PHE A 264 12.29 13.70 6.46
N ASN A 265 11.40 14.70 6.40
CA ASN A 265 10.96 15.29 5.13
C ASN A 265 10.42 14.28 4.10
N ASN A 266 9.91 13.14 4.54
CA ASN A 266 9.24 12.17 3.69
C ASN A 266 7.77 12.61 3.45
N VAL A 267 7.20 12.16 2.34
CA VAL A 267 5.77 12.30 2.06
C VAL A 267 5.13 10.93 2.21
N VAL A 268 4.18 10.80 3.14
CA VAL A 268 3.38 9.60 3.35
C VAL A 268 1.98 9.87 2.82
N TYR A 269 1.56 9.11 1.81
CA TYR A 269 0.28 9.31 1.11
C TYR A 269 -0.56 8.04 1.05
N ASP A 270 -1.88 8.19 1.24
CA ASP A 270 -2.84 7.09 1.13
C ASP A 270 -2.45 5.84 1.94
N HIS A 271 -1.98 6.07 3.17
CA HIS A 271 -1.66 4.99 4.10
C HIS A 271 -2.94 4.31 4.56
N GLY A 272 -3.09 3.02 4.27
CA GLY A 272 -4.37 2.31 4.38
C GLY A 272 -4.81 2.07 5.82
N TYR A 273 -4.38 0.93 6.38
CA TYR A 273 -4.84 0.43 7.68
C TYR A 273 -3.82 0.59 8.81
N THR A 274 -2.58 0.98 8.53
CA THR A 274 -1.63 1.50 9.53
C THR A 274 -0.82 2.70 8.99
N SER A 275 -0.28 3.51 9.90
CA SER A 275 0.70 4.57 9.60
C SER A 275 2.13 4.05 9.87
N VAL A 276 3.07 4.92 10.23
CA VAL A 276 4.37 4.52 10.79
C VAL A 276 4.15 3.75 12.09
N TYR A 277 4.90 2.68 12.34
CA TYR A 277 4.82 1.95 13.62
C TYR A 277 6.10 1.18 13.95
N GLY A 278 6.15 0.54 15.13
CA GLY A 278 7.30 -0.26 15.57
C GLY A 278 8.19 0.51 16.55
N GLY A 279 9.51 0.35 16.43
CA GLY A 279 10.50 1.04 17.26
C GLY A 279 10.64 0.43 18.65
N GLU A 280 10.42 -0.89 18.78
CA GLU A 280 10.59 -1.60 20.04
C GLU A 280 12.00 -1.36 20.60
N TRP A 281 12.09 -0.86 21.83
CA TRP A 281 13.34 -0.55 22.54
C TRP A 281 14.31 0.38 21.79
N ALA A 282 13.80 1.25 20.91
CA ALA A 282 14.65 2.14 20.14
C ALA A 282 15.57 3.01 21.01
N ASN A 283 16.86 3.06 20.63
CA ASN A 283 17.85 3.94 21.25
C ASN A 283 17.53 5.41 20.95
N GLY A 284 16.96 5.70 19.77
CA GLY A 284 16.38 6.99 19.43
C GLY A 284 15.84 7.04 18.00
N ILE A 285 14.59 7.45 17.82
CA ILE A 285 13.97 7.66 16.51
C ILE A 285 13.52 9.11 16.40
N ASN A 286 14.00 9.81 15.37
CA ASN A 286 13.59 11.16 15.03
C ASN A 286 12.59 11.12 13.87
N ILE A 287 11.39 11.66 14.06
CA ILE A 287 10.34 11.83 13.05
C ILE A 287 10.09 13.33 12.88
N VAL A 288 10.73 13.94 11.89
CA VAL A 288 10.74 15.42 11.76
C VAL A 288 10.38 15.91 10.37
N GLY A 289 9.48 16.89 10.29
CA GLY A 289 9.21 17.61 9.04
C GLY A 289 8.60 16.75 7.93
N ASN A 290 8.01 15.59 8.24
CA ASN A 290 7.33 14.75 7.25
C ASN A 290 5.93 15.29 6.94
N TYR A 291 5.43 14.98 5.75
CA TYR A 291 4.10 15.36 5.28
C TYR A 291 3.22 14.12 5.16
N TYR A 292 2.18 14.02 5.99
CA TYR A 292 1.19 12.96 5.96
C TYR A 292 -0.07 13.45 5.27
N LYS A 293 -0.47 12.78 4.20
CA LYS A 293 -1.68 13.06 3.45
C LYS A 293 -2.56 11.82 3.40
N PRO A 294 -3.61 11.71 4.24
CA PRO A 294 -4.63 10.69 4.10
C PRO A 294 -5.19 10.68 2.67
N GLY A 295 -5.39 9.49 2.11
CA GLY A 295 -5.93 9.28 0.76
C GLY A 295 -7.21 8.43 0.78
N PRO A 296 -7.74 8.07 -0.40
CA PRO A 296 -9.01 7.35 -0.51
C PRO A 296 -9.08 6.02 0.25
N THR A 297 -7.94 5.36 0.46
CA THR A 297 -7.83 4.10 1.19
C THR A 297 -7.65 4.28 2.69
N THR A 298 -7.12 5.42 3.14
CA THR A 298 -6.81 5.68 4.54
C THR A 298 -8.05 5.54 5.42
N LEU A 299 -7.97 4.68 6.44
CA LEU A 299 -9.03 4.53 7.42
C LEU A 299 -9.15 5.80 8.26
N GLY A 300 -10.38 6.23 8.57
CA GLY A 300 -10.65 7.44 9.35
C GLY A 300 -9.94 7.48 10.70
N GLU A 301 -9.79 6.33 11.37
CA GLU A 301 -9.06 6.22 12.63
C GLU A 301 -7.53 6.34 12.50
N VAL A 302 -7.00 6.05 11.30
CA VAL A 302 -5.57 6.06 10.98
C VAL A 302 -5.15 7.42 10.39
N ALA A 303 -6.07 8.16 9.75
CA ALA A 303 -5.83 9.47 9.16
C ALA A 303 -5.06 10.46 10.06
N PRO A 304 -5.36 10.61 11.38
CA PRO A 304 -4.63 11.54 12.25
C PRO A 304 -3.30 11.00 12.79
N VAL A 305 -2.90 9.76 12.48
CA VAL A 305 -1.77 9.08 13.12
C VAL A 305 -0.46 9.37 12.40
N ILE A 306 0.49 9.99 13.11
CA ILE A 306 1.89 10.13 12.68
C ILE A 306 2.63 8.81 12.93
N VAL A 307 2.53 8.27 14.15
CA VAL A 307 3.24 7.04 14.52
C VAL A 307 2.48 6.26 15.59
N SER A 308 2.45 4.94 15.45
CA SER A 308 2.02 4.00 16.48
C SER A 308 3.23 3.34 17.11
N ALA A 309 3.75 3.96 18.17
CA ALA A 309 4.95 3.47 18.82
C ALA A 309 4.65 2.13 19.51
N ASN A 310 5.60 1.21 19.42
CA ASN A 310 5.53 -0.08 20.10
C ASN A 310 6.36 -0.04 21.40
N ARG A 311 6.52 -1.17 22.08
CA ARG A 311 7.10 -1.33 23.43
C ARG A 311 8.35 -0.43 23.68
N GLY A 312 8.16 0.64 24.45
CA GLY A 312 9.23 1.52 24.92
C GLY A 312 9.91 2.36 23.83
N GLY A 313 11.23 2.54 23.96
CA GLY A 313 12.05 3.32 23.03
C GLY A 313 12.03 4.84 23.28
N GLN A 314 13.00 5.53 22.68
CA GLN A 314 13.15 6.98 22.75
C GLN A 314 12.75 7.62 21.41
N TRP A 315 11.95 8.69 21.47
CA TRP A 315 11.30 9.26 20.30
C TRP A 315 11.34 10.78 20.32
N TYR A 316 11.76 11.39 19.22
CA TYR A 316 11.59 12.81 18.96
C TYR A 316 10.64 13.01 17.77
N VAL A 317 9.48 13.63 18.00
CA VAL A 317 8.44 13.82 16.96
C VAL A 317 8.07 15.30 16.88
N ALA A 318 8.45 15.98 15.79
CA ALA A 318 8.26 17.42 15.66
C ALA A 318 8.11 17.91 14.21
N GLY A 319 7.40 19.02 14.00
CA GLY A 319 7.34 19.71 12.70
C GLY A 319 6.64 18.94 11.56
N ASN A 320 5.99 17.81 11.84
CA ASN A 320 5.24 17.03 10.86
C ASN A 320 3.89 17.70 10.56
N HIS A 321 3.46 17.58 9.31
CA HIS A 321 2.17 18.05 8.83
C HIS A 321 1.23 16.87 8.58
N VAL A 322 -0.05 17.00 8.94
CA VAL A 322 -1.09 16.00 8.67
C VAL A 322 -2.29 16.68 8.03
N ASP A 323 -2.52 16.44 6.73
CA ASP A 323 -3.62 17.03 5.97
C ASP A 323 -4.97 16.68 6.61
N GLY A 324 -5.86 17.68 6.71
CA GLY A 324 -7.17 17.52 7.34
C GLY A 324 -7.15 17.49 8.88
N HIS A 325 -5.98 17.47 9.51
CA HIS A 325 -5.82 17.38 10.97
C HIS A 325 -4.95 18.52 11.51
N PRO A 326 -5.47 19.77 11.54
CA PRO A 326 -4.71 20.95 11.95
C PRO A 326 -4.27 20.89 13.42
N ASP A 327 -4.98 20.17 14.27
CA ASP A 327 -4.64 20.04 15.69
C ASP A 327 -3.47 19.08 15.93
N VAL A 328 -3.36 18.00 15.13
CA VAL A 328 -2.18 17.13 15.07
C VAL A 328 -0.99 17.84 14.44
N THR A 329 -1.22 18.62 13.39
CA THR A 329 -0.19 19.45 12.75
C THR A 329 0.39 20.47 13.73
N ALA A 330 -0.45 21.15 14.51
CA ALA A 330 0.00 22.11 15.52
C ALA A 330 0.68 21.43 16.73
N HIS A 331 0.25 20.20 17.06
CA HIS A 331 0.72 19.46 18.24
C HIS A 331 0.94 17.98 17.91
N ASN A 332 2.08 17.65 17.30
CA ASN A 332 2.39 16.31 16.79
C ASN A 332 2.23 15.19 17.83
N ARG A 333 2.37 15.48 19.13
CA ARG A 333 2.11 14.52 20.22
C ARG A 333 0.71 13.87 20.14
N ARG A 334 -0.29 14.57 19.59
CA ARG A 334 -1.64 14.03 19.39
C ARG A 334 -1.71 12.95 18.29
N GLY A 335 -0.75 12.93 17.39
CA GLY A 335 -0.61 11.91 16.34
C GLY A 335 0.18 10.67 16.79
N ILE A 336 0.59 10.58 18.06
CA ILE A 336 1.28 9.42 18.61
C ILE A 336 0.26 8.48 19.27
N ARG A 337 0.20 7.22 18.81
CA ARG A 337 -0.45 6.15 19.58
C ARG A 337 0.56 5.53 20.54
N TYR A 338 0.24 5.55 21.83
CA TYR A 338 1.12 5.06 22.89
C TYR A 338 0.85 3.58 23.20
N PRO A 339 1.88 2.76 23.39
CA PRO A 339 1.73 1.37 23.81
C PRO A 339 1.45 1.29 25.32
N ILE A 340 1.00 0.11 25.77
CA ILE A 340 1.02 -0.22 27.21
C ILE A 340 2.46 -0.09 27.74
N GLY A 341 2.64 0.69 28.81
CA GLY A 341 3.96 1.01 29.38
C GLY A 341 4.57 2.32 28.87
N GLY A 342 4.00 2.92 27.82
CA GLY A 342 4.44 4.20 27.27
C GLY A 342 5.76 4.14 26.50
N ILE A 343 6.28 5.33 26.18
CA ILE A 343 7.54 5.58 25.49
C ILE A 343 8.29 6.72 26.19
N VAL A 344 9.56 6.93 25.84
CA VAL A 344 10.31 8.13 26.25
C VAL A 344 10.24 9.17 25.13
N GLU A 345 9.59 10.30 25.40
CA GLU A 345 9.58 11.44 24.48
C GLU A 345 10.79 12.34 24.76
N LEU A 346 11.61 12.56 23.75
CA LEU A 346 12.79 13.42 23.79
C LEU A 346 12.40 14.88 23.52
N SER A 347 13.09 15.81 24.17
CA SER A 347 12.91 17.26 23.96
C SER A 347 13.73 17.82 22.79
N GLU A 348 14.74 17.08 22.35
CA GLU A 348 15.61 17.39 21.22
C GLU A 348 15.85 16.11 20.39
N PRO A 349 16.19 16.25 19.09
CA PRO A 349 16.50 15.08 18.26
C PRO A 349 17.66 14.25 18.85
N GLN A 350 17.55 12.93 18.76
CA GLN A 350 18.66 12.02 18.98
C GLN A 350 19.78 12.36 17.98
N PRO A 351 21.03 12.59 18.41
CA PRO A 351 22.11 12.91 17.48
C PRO A 351 22.48 11.69 16.64
N ILE A 352 22.39 11.82 15.32
CA ILE A 352 22.85 10.82 14.35
C ILE A 352 23.87 11.49 13.40
N PRO A 353 25.02 10.86 13.08
CA PRO A 353 26.00 11.44 12.16
C PRO A 353 25.39 11.77 10.79
N GLY A 354 25.87 12.84 10.15
CA GLY A 354 25.38 13.24 8.84
C GLY A 354 24.02 13.95 8.81
N THR A 355 23.46 14.30 9.99
CA THR A 355 22.22 15.09 10.10
C THR A 355 22.31 16.41 9.31
N PHE A 356 21.27 16.71 8.52
CA PHE A 356 21.05 17.98 7.85
C PHE A 356 19.86 18.72 8.50
N GLU A 357 19.73 20.03 8.26
CA GLU A 357 18.61 20.81 8.80
C GLU A 357 17.30 20.44 8.09
N PRO A 358 16.28 19.90 8.80
CA PRO A 358 15.03 19.51 8.17
C PRO A 358 14.29 20.71 7.58
N GLN A 359 13.70 20.51 6.41
CA GLN A 359 12.82 21.48 5.78
C GLN A 359 11.47 21.54 6.52
N PRO A 360 10.72 22.66 6.45
CA PRO A 360 9.31 22.66 6.77
C PRO A 360 8.56 21.62 5.92
N ALA A 361 7.64 20.85 6.52
CA ALA A 361 6.97 19.75 5.85
C ALA A 361 6.30 20.11 4.50
N ALA A 362 5.73 21.31 4.38
CA ALA A 362 5.14 21.78 3.12
C ALA A 362 6.17 21.95 2.00
N LYS A 363 7.40 22.40 2.32
CA LYS A 363 8.48 22.49 1.33
C LYS A 363 9.00 21.10 0.94
N ALA A 364 9.07 20.21 1.92
CA ALA A 364 9.42 18.81 1.68
C ALA A 364 8.40 18.16 0.73
N TYR A 365 7.10 18.41 0.91
CA TYR A 365 6.06 17.94 -0.01
C TYR A 365 6.34 18.34 -1.46
N ASP A 366 6.53 19.64 -1.72
CA ASP A 366 6.81 20.12 -3.08
C ASP A 366 8.10 19.53 -3.65
N ALA A 367 9.15 19.46 -2.84
CA ALA A 367 10.45 18.93 -3.26
C ALA A 367 10.39 17.44 -3.60
N VAL A 368 9.72 16.63 -2.76
CA VAL A 368 9.58 15.18 -2.95
C VAL A 368 8.77 14.88 -4.21
N LEU A 369 7.64 15.56 -4.41
CA LEU A 369 6.80 15.37 -5.58
C LEU A 369 7.50 15.78 -6.90
N ALA A 370 8.47 16.68 -6.83
CA ALA A 370 9.26 17.06 -7.99
C ALA A 370 10.38 16.04 -8.28
N ASN A 371 11.08 15.57 -7.23
CA ASN A 371 12.39 14.94 -7.41
C ASN A 371 12.45 13.45 -7.06
N ALA A 372 11.55 12.91 -6.23
CA ALA A 372 11.70 11.52 -5.77
C ALA A 372 11.47 10.48 -6.87
N GLY A 373 12.17 9.34 -6.77
CA GLY A 373 12.10 8.18 -7.66
C GLY A 373 13.15 8.19 -8.76
N ALA A 374 13.10 7.16 -9.61
CA ALA A 374 13.95 7.08 -10.80
C ALA A 374 13.51 8.09 -11.85
N ILE A 375 13.99 9.33 -11.73
CA ILE A 375 13.71 10.45 -12.65
C ILE A 375 14.71 10.56 -13.80
N LEU A 376 15.80 9.79 -13.79
CA LEU A 376 16.78 9.71 -14.86
C LEU A 376 16.72 8.35 -15.55
N PRO A 377 16.88 8.29 -16.89
CA PRO A 377 16.92 9.44 -17.83
C PRO A 377 15.60 10.22 -17.91
N ARG A 378 14.49 9.63 -17.46
CA ARG A 378 13.19 10.26 -17.30
C ARG A 378 12.37 9.52 -16.24
N ARG A 379 11.38 10.19 -15.65
CA ARG A 379 10.35 9.55 -14.80
C ARG A 379 9.37 8.77 -15.67
N ASP A 380 9.08 7.52 -15.30
CA ASP A 380 8.18 6.70 -16.12
C ASP A 380 6.70 6.91 -15.80
N ALA A 381 5.84 6.29 -16.60
CA ALA A 381 4.39 6.47 -16.53
C ALA A 381 3.76 6.04 -15.21
N VAL A 382 4.38 5.09 -14.49
CA VAL A 382 3.86 4.57 -13.21
C VAL A 382 4.23 5.52 -12.09
N ASP A 383 5.50 5.93 -12.01
CA ASP A 383 5.96 6.85 -10.96
C ASP A 383 5.28 8.22 -11.11
N GLU A 384 5.08 8.70 -12.35
CA GLU A 384 4.33 9.94 -12.59
C GLU A 384 2.85 9.82 -12.22
N ARG A 385 2.22 8.64 -12.43
CA ARG A 385 0.86 8.41 -11.94
C ARG A 385 0.79 8.53 -10.43
N VAL A 386 1.70 7.88 -9.70
CA VAL A 386 1.73 7.91 -8.23
C VAL A 386 1.92 9.34 -7.73
N VAL A 387 2.84 10.11 -8.32
CA VAL A 387 3.02 11.53 -7.98
C VAL A 387 1.73 12.34 -8.25
N ASN A 388 1.06 12.10 -9.37
CA ASN A 388 -0.19 12.78 -9.70
C ASN A 388 -1.35 12.34 -8.79
N ASP A 389 -1.39 11.09 -8.36
CA ASP A 389 -2.34 10.59 -7.36
C ASP A 389 -2.15 11.35 -6.04
N VAL A 390 -0.90 11.54 -5.59
CA VAL A 390 -0.56 12.32 -4.39
C VAL A 390 -0.98 13.79 -4.54
N ARG A 391 -0.74 14.42 -5.70
CA ARG A 391 -1.17 15.81 -5.96
C ARG A 391 -2.69 15.94 -5.89
N ASN A 392 -3.40 15.04 -6.55
CA ASN A 392 -4.85 15.14 -6.75
C ASN A 392 -5.69 14.52 -5.63
N GLY A 393 -5.07 13.80 -4.69
CA GLY A 393 -5.83 13.08 -3.66
C GLY A 393 -6.59 11.88 -4.23
N THR A 394 -6.03 11.21 -5.24
CA THR A 394 -6.65 10.08 -5.96
C THR A 394 -5.83 8.79 -5.80
N GLY A 395 -6.25 7.69 -6.42
CA GLY A 395 -5.59 6.39 -6.29
C GLY A 395 -6.26 5.50 -5.24
N ARG A 396 -5.65 4.34 -5.00
CA ARG A 396 -6.11 3.34 -4.02
C ARG A 396 -5.04 2.29 -3.78
N LEU A 397 -5.21 1.48 -2.73
CA LEU A 397 -4.55 0.18 -2.64
C LEU A 397 -5.00 -0.74 -3.77
N ILE A 398 -4.03 -1.44 -4.35
CA ILE A 398 -4.24 -2.35 -5.48
C ILE A 398 -3.91 -3.77 -5.06
N ASN A 399 -4.57 -4.74 -5.70
CA ASN A 399 -4.28 -6.16 -5.47
C ASN A 399 -3.28 -6.73 -6.47
N SER A 400 -3.06 -6.03 -7.58
CA SER A 400 -2.20 -6.43 -8.69
C SER A 400 -1.79 -5.18 -9.48
N GLN A 401 -0.58 -5.18 -10.05
CA GLN A 401 -0.16 -4.17 -11.03
C GLN A 401 -1.13 -4.08 -12.22
N LYS A 402 -1.90 -5.14 -12.48
CA LYS A 402 -2.93 -5.14 -13.53
C LYS A 402 -4.03 -4.13 -13.26
N GLU A 403 -4.33 -3.80 -12.00
CA GLU A 403 -5.37 -2.83 -11.68
C GLU A 403 -5.00 -1.39 -12.10
N VAL A 404 -3.74 -1.16 -12.46
CA VAL A 404 -3.18 0.16 -12.83
C VAL A 404 -2.51 0.19 -14.21
N GLY A 405 -2.87 -0.74 -15.09
CA GLY A 405 -2.37 -0.77 -16.48
C GLY A 405 -1.13 -1.64 -16.69
N GLY A 406 -0.58 -2.26 -15.65
CA GLY A 406 0.57 -3.15 -15.73
C GLY A 406 1.90 -2.43 -15.98
N PHE A 407 2.91 -3.20 -16.42
CA PHE A 407 4.25 -2.67 -16.66
C PHE A 407 4.27 -1.69 -17.84
N PRO A 408 4.87 -0.49 -17.68
CA PRO A 408 5.10 0.41 -18.81
C PRO A 408 6.21 -0.16 -19.69
N THR A 409 6.12 0.08 -21.00
CA THR A 409 7.24 -0.17 -21.91
C THR A 409 8.29 0.93 -21.71
N LEU A 410 9.50 0.53 -21.30
CA LEU A 410 10.64 1.44 -21.27
C LEU A 410 11.29 1.44 -22.67
N VAL A 411 11.22 2.59 -23.34
CA VAL A 411 11.72 2.75 -24.71
C VAL A 411 13.22 2.55 -24.76
N GLN A 412 13.68 1.70 -25.68
CA GLN A 412 15.10 1.50 -25.94
C GLN A 412 15.63 2.56 -26.90
N THR A 413 16.78 3.13 -26.57
CA THR A 413 17.57 3.95 -27.50
C THR A 413 19.03 3.51 -27.45
N GLU A 414 19.79 3.89 -28.46
CA GLU A 414 21.23 3.65 -28.49
C GLU A 414 21.91 4.35 -27.30
N ALA A 415 22.88 3.67 -26.69
CA ALA A 415 23.75 4.30 -25.70
C ALA A 415 24.69 5.29 -26.39
N PRO A 416 25.12 6.37 -25.72
CA PRO A 416 26.18 7.23 -26.24
C PRO A 416 27.43 6.40 -26.58
N LEU A 417 28.15 6.79 -27.64
CA LEU A 417 29.44 6.21 -27.99
C LEU A 417 30.44 6.45 -26.85
N ASP A 418 31.16 5.39 -26.50
CA ASP A 418 32.21 5.28 -25.49
C ASP A 418 33.26 4.34 -26.11
N SER A 419 34.32 4.93 -26.66
CA SER A 419 35.24 4.25 -27.57
C SER A 419 36.25 3.36 -26.86
N ASP A 420 36.58 3.63 -25.60
CA ASP A 420 37.52 2.86 -24.79
C ASP A 420 36.85 2.06 -23.66
N HIS A 421 35.53 2.16 -23.52
CA HIS A 421 34.70 1.43 -22.58
C HIS A 421 35.00 1.77 -21.11
N ASP A 422 35.37 3.02 -20.84
CA ASP A 422 35.64 3.52 -19.49
C ASP A 422 34.39 4.03 -18.75
N GLY A 423 33.22 4.00 -19.42
CA GLY A 423 31.93 4.40 -18.87
C GLY A 423 31.60 5.88 -19.08
N ILE A 424 32.52 6.67 -19.65
CA ILE A 424 32.34 8.07 -20.02
C ILE A 424 32.14 8.16 -21.55
N PRO A 425 31.11 8.85 -22.04
CA PRO A 425 30.96 9.06 -23.47
C PRO A 425 32.04 9.98 -24.06
N ASP A 426 32.48 9.68 -25.28
CA ASP A 426 33.52 10.43 -26.01
C ASP A 426 33.27 11.95 -26.04
N TRP A 427 32.00 12.35 -26.17
CA TRP A 427 31.63 13.77 -26.24
C TRP A 427 31.88 14.50 -24.91
N TRP A 428 31.71 13.80 -23.78
CA TRP A 428 31.91 14.38 -22.46
C TRP A 428 33.40 14.48 -22.15
N GLU A 429 34.17 13.48 -22.54
CA GLU A 429 35.63 13.48 -22.43
C GLU A 429 36.25 14.63 -23.20
N GLN A 430 35.90 14.79 -24.47
CA GLN A 430 36.37 15.91 -25.30
C GLN A 430 36.00 17.27 -24.68
N ALA A 431 34.79 17.39 -24.14
CA ALA A 431 34.33 18.61 -23.49
C ALA A 431 35.09 18.93 -22.18
N ASN A 432 35.68 17.93 -21.54
CA ASN A 432 36.44 18.06 -20.30
C ASN A 432 37.97 17.89 -20.47
N GLY A 433 38.45 17.80 -21.71
CA GLY A 433 39.88 17.74 -22.04
C GLY A 433 40.54 16.38 -21.81
N LEU A 434 39.75 15.31 -21.86
CA LEU A 434 40.18 13.90 -21.76
C LEU A 434 40.35 13.30 -23.18
N ASP A 435 41.00 12.13 -23.29
CA ASP A 435 41.24 11.43 -24.55
C ASP A 435 40.27 10.24 -24.68
N PRO A 436 39.33 10.24 -25.63
CA PRO A 436 38.35 9.16 -25.82
C PRO A 436 38.89 7.76 -26.17
N ASN A 437 40.21 7.57 -26.12
CA ASN A 437 40.87 6.29 -26.34
C ASN A 437 41.77 5.90 -25.15
N ASP A 438 41.76 6.66 -24.05
CA ASP A 438 42.54 6.40 -22.83
C ASP A 438 41.62 5.95 -21.67
N PRO A 439 41.42 4.64 -21.46
CA PRO A 439 40.48 4.15 -20.46
C PRO A 439 40.91 4.41 -19.00
N SER A 440 42.09 5.01 -18.80
CA SER A 440 42.52 5.47 -17.48
C SER A 440 41.87 6.80 -17.08
N ASP A 441 41.24 7.51 -18.01
CA ASP A 441 40.59 8.81 -17.78
C ASP A 441 39.48 8.70 -16.72
N ALA A 442 38.61 7.69 -16.80
CA ALA A 442 37.59 7.39 -15.79
C ALA A 442 38.08 7.41 -14.33
N GLN A 443 39.31 6.95 -14.07
CA GLN A 443 39.87 6.80 -12.74
C GLN A 443 40.68 8.02 -12.27
N LYS A 444 41.02 8.96 -13.17
CA LYS A 444 41.76 10.17 -12.81
C LYS A 444 40.93 11.02 -11.85
N ILE A 445 41.57 11.54 -10.81
CA ILE A 445 40.94 12.38 -9.80
C ILE A 445 40.92 13.83 -10.29
N ALA A 446 39.72 14.40 -10.40
CA ALA A 446 39.52 15.79 -10.75
C ALA A 446 39.78 16.72 -9.54
N PRO A 447 39.90 18.05 -9.75
CA PRO A 447 40.21 19.00 -8.67
C PRO A 447 39.22 19.02 -7.50
N ASN A 448 37.99 18.54 -7.70
CA ASN A 448 36.95 18.44 -6.67
C ASN A 448 37.03 17.14 -5.83
N GLY A 449 38.02 16.28 -6.10
CA GLY A 449 38.26 15.03 -5.36
C GLY A 449 37.54 13.80 -5.90
N TYR A 450 36.55 13.98 -6.77
CA TYR A 450 35.85 12.87 -7.45
C TYR A 450 36.62 12.41 -8.68
N THR A 451 36.41 11.16 -9.12
CA THR A 451 36.97 10.71 -10.41
C THR A 451 36.24 11.38 -11.57
N TYR A 452 36.83 11.41 -12.77
CA TYR A 452 36.12 11.94 -13.95
C TYR A 452 34.87 11.13 -14.28
N LEU A 453 34.87 9.81 -14.06
CA LEU A 453 33.65 9.00 -14.20
C LEU A 453 32.55 9.48 -13.24
N GLU A 454 32.87 9.72 -11.97
CA GLU A 454 31.90 10.25 -11.02
C GLU A 454 31.40 11.65 -11.41
N ASN A 455 32.27 12.51 -11.92
CA ASN A 455 31.87 13.82 -12.43
C ASN A 455 30.93 13.71 -13.63
N TYR A 456 31.18 12.78 -14.55
CA TYR A 456 30.25 12.46 -15.63
C TYR A 456 28.90 12.01 -15.05
N LEU A 457 28.88 11.01 -14.18
CA LEU A 457 27.66 10.49 -13.55
C LEU A 457 26.83 11.56 -12.84
N ASN A 458 27.50 12.52 -12.20
CA ASN A 458 26.86 13.63 -11.48
C ASN A 458 26.45 14.80 -12.39
N SER A 459 26.95 14.84 -13.63
CA SER A 459 26.56 15.83 -14.64
C SER A 459 25.28 15.46 -15.41
N ILE A 460 24.84 14.20 -15.32
CA ILE A 460 23.62 13.73 -15.96
C ILE A 460 22.42 14.37 -15.26
N VAL A 461 21.65 15.15 -16.01
CA VAL A 461 20.45 15.85 -15.54
C VAL A 461 19.20 15.35 -16.27
N PRO A 462 18.00 15.50 -15.69
CA PRO A 462 16.77 15.04 -16.33
C PRO A 462 16.50 15.74 -17.66
N ASP A 463 15.83 15.04 -18.57
CA ASP A 463 15.26 15.68 -19.76
C ASP A 463 14.34 16.84 -19.32
N PRO A 464 14.52 18.07 -19.86
CA PRO A 464 13.70 19.21 -19.48
C PRO A 464 12.21 19.03 -19.82
N VAL A 465 11.86 18.10 -20.72
CA VAL A 465 10.46 17.81 -21.08
C VAL A 465 9.78 17.02 -19.97
N GLY A 466 8.76 17.61 -19.37
CA GLY A 466 7.97 16.95 -18.33
C GLY A 466 6.99 15.95 -18.91
N ASN A 467 6.44 15.11 -18.04
CA ASN A 467 5.49 14.09 -18.44
C ASN A 467 4.13 14.68 -18.84
N PRO A 468 3.42 14.09 -19.83
CA PRO A 468 2.08 14.54 -20.20
C PRO A 468 1.09 14.37 -19.04
N SER A 469 -0.05 15.05 -19.10
CA SER A 469 -1.20 14.79 -18.22
C SER A 469 -2.20 13.87 -18.92
N VAL A 470 -2.86 13.00 -18.15
CA VAL A 470 -3.95 12.15 -18.64
C VAL A 470 -4.96 11.81 -17.55
N ARG A 471 -6.24 11.84 -17.87
CA ARG A 471 -7.33 11.44 -16.96
C ARG A 471 -8.50 10.87 -17.74
N ILE A 472 -8.99 9.69 -17.35
CA ILE A 472 -10.25 9.15 -17.87
C ILE A 472 -11.42 10.03 -17.40
N THR A 473 -12.27 10.42 -18.36
CA THR A 473 -13.48 11.22 -18.12
C THR A 473 -14.77 10.43 -18.31
N SER A 474 -14.72 9.34 -19.10
CA SER A 474 -15.81 8.37 -19.26
C SER A 474 -15.24 6.98 -19.47
N PRO A 475 -15.81 5.93 -18.86
CA PRO A 475 -16.87 5.95 -17.86
C PRO A 475 -16.45 6.69 -16.57
N ARG A 476 -17.43 7.04 -15.73
CA ARG A 476 -17.16 7.64 -14.40
C ARG A 476 -16.66 6.57 -13.42
N HIS A 477 -15.92 7.00 -12.40
CA HIS A 477 -15.50 6.15 -11.29
C HIS A 477 -16.71 5.42 -10.67
N ASN A 478 -16.61 4.10 -10.56
CA ASN A 478 -17.64 3.17 -10.10
C ASN A 478 -18.95 3.18 -10.90
N GLN A 479 -18.93 3.59 -12.17
CA GLN A 479 -20.12 3.57 -13.01
C GLN A 479 -20.59 2.12 -13.25
N THR A 480 -21.89 1.89 -13.04
CA THR A 480 -22.57 0.66 -13.43
C THR A 480 -23.11 0.77 -14.86
N ILE A 481 -22.90 -0.27 -15.65
CA ILE A 481 -23.35 -0.39 -17.04
C ILE A 481 -24.28 -1.61 -17.11
N PRO A 482 -25.60 -1.42 -16.93
CA PRO A 482 -26.56 -2.50 -16.99
C PRO A 482 -26.84 -2.92 -18.44
N GLY A 483 -27.08 -4.20 -18.66
CA GLY A 483 -27.43 -4.72 -19.99
C GLY A 483 -28.15 -6.06 -19.93
N ARG A 484 -28.86 -6.41 -21.00
CA ARG A 484 -29.37 -7.79 -21.23
C ARG A 484 -28.37 -8.64 -22.01
N THR A 485 -27.46 -8.00 -22.73
CA THR A 485 -26.39 -8.59 -23.55
C THR A 485 -25.10 -7.82 -23.31
N ALA A 486 -23.98 -8.33 -23.82
CA ALA A 486 -22.69 -7.64 -23.77
C ALA A 486 -22.77 -6.24 -24.42
N PRO A 487 -22.49 -5.15 -23.67
CA PRO A 487 -22.57 -3.80 -24.22
C PRO A 487 -21.32 -3.41 -25.02
N THR A 488 -21.41 -2.28 -25.71
CA THR A 488 -20.25 -1.48 -26.12
C THR A 488 -20.10 -0.33 -25.13
N VAL A 489 -18.88 -0.08 -24.67
CA VAL A 489 -18.55 0.96 -23.68
C VAL A 489 -17.64 1.99 -24.33
N THR A 490 -18.06 3.25 -24.38
CA THR A 490 -17.20 4.36 -24.80
C THR A 490 -16.24 4.72 -23.67
N VAL A 491 -14.95 4.63 -23.93
CA VAL A 491 -13.89 5.07 -23.02
C VAL A 491 -13.26 6.34 -23.57
N GLN A 492 -13.16 7.38 -22.75
CA GLN A 492 -12.65 8.70 -23.12
C GLN A 492 -11.69 9.23 -22.05
N ALA A 493 -10.64 9.91 -22.49
CA ALA A 493 -9.71 10.61 -21.62
C ALA A 493 -9.45 12.04 -22.11
N ASP A 494 -9.18 12.92 -21.15
CA ASP A 494 -8.52 14.20 -21.40
C ASP A 494 -7.01 13.98 -21.25
N ALA A 495 -6.23 14.46 -22.21
CA ALA A 495 -4.79 14.37 -22.18
C ALA A 495 -4.17 15.62 -22.79
N ALA A 496 -3.05 16.08 -22.23
CA ALA A 496 -2.26 17.19 -22.75
C ALA A 496 -0.77 16.92 -22.57
N ALA A 497 0.05 17.34 -23.52
CA ALA A 497 1.50 17.33 -23.36
C ALA A 497 1.95 18.41 -22.37
N ASP A 498 3.14 18.23 -21.78
CA ASP A 498 3.75 19.20 -20.88
C ASP A 498 4.89 19.96 -21.57
N LYS A 499 5.21 21.17 -21.07
CA LYS A 499 6.36 22.01 -21.47
C LYS A 499 6.67 22.08 -22.97
N GLY A 500 5.63 22.18 -23.81
CA GLY A 500 5.78 22.33 -25.27
C GLY A 500 5.99 21.03 -26.04
N GLY A 501 5.87 19.87 -25.39
CA GLY A 501 5.79 18.58 -26.06
C GLY A 501 4.56 18.43 -26.95
N GLU A 502 4.56 17.41 -27.81
CA GLU A 502 3.43 17.04 -28.65
C GLU A 502 2.97 15.62 -28.31
N LEU A 503 1.69 15.43 -28.01
CA LEU A 503 1.14 14.09 -27.75
C LEU A 503 1.22 13.22 -29.02
N ALA A 504 1.75 12.01 -28.86
CA ALA A 504 1.78 11.00 -29.91
C ALA A 504 0.56 10.06 -29.83
N THR A 505 0.28 9.53 -28.63
CA THR A 505 -0.78 8.54 -28.42
C THR A 505 -1.45 8.67 -27.06
N VAL A 506 -2.71 8.24 -27.00
CA VAL A 506 -3.41 7.88 -25.76
C VAL A 506 -3.89 6.44 -25.90
N GLU A 507 -3.30 5.54 -25.14
CA GLU A 507 -3.65 4.13 -25.07
C GLU A 507 -4.65 3.90 -23.92
N PHE A 508 -5.63 3.03 -24.10
CA PHE A 508 -6.65 2.69 -23.10
C PHE A 508 -6.54 1.23 -22.71
N PHE A 509 -6.62 0.94 -21.42
CA PHE A 509 -6.46 -0.42 -20.87
C PHE A 509 -7.66 -0.81 -20.01
N ALA A 510 -8.00 -2.10 -20.03
CA ALA A 510 -8.85 -2.76 -19.05
C ALA A 510 -8.02 -3.82 -18.32
N GLY A 511 -7.67 -3.54 -17.06
CA GLY A 511 -6.57 -4.26 -16.41
C GLY A 511 -5.24 -3.88 -17.07
N ASP A 512 -4.44 -4.90 -17.42
CA ASP A 512 -3.21 -4.78 -18.21
C ASP A 512 -3.44 -4.98 -19.72
N GLN A 513 -4.69 -5.21 -20.16
CA GLN A 513 -5.00 -5.44 -21.57
C GLN A 513 -5.28 -4.13 -22.30
N LEU A 514 -4.54 -3.87 -23.38
CA LEU A 514 -4.82 -2.77 -24.30
C LEU A 514 -6.17 -3.00 -25.01
N ILE A 515 -7.12 -2.09 -24.82
CA ILE A 515 -8.45 -2.13 -25.43
C ILE A 515 -8.61 -1.14 -26.60
N GLY A 516 -7.68 -0.22 -26.76
CA GLY A 516 -7.62 0.66 -27.93
C GLY A 516 -6.62 1.81 -27.80
N THR A 517 -6.38 2.51 -28.90
CA THR A 517 -5.45 3.64 -28.96
C THR A 517 -6.09 4.79 -29.75
N ALA A 518 -5.94 6.02 -29.27
CA ALA A 518 -6.32 7.24 -29.97
C ALA A 518 -5.09 8.12 -30.22
N THR A 519 -4.96 8.66 -31.43
CA THR A 519 -3.82 9.52 -31.83
C THR A 519 -4.20 11.00 -31.98
N LYS A 520 -5.48 11.34 -31.83
CA LYS A 520 -5.99 12.71 -31.95
C LYS A 520 -7.15 12.96 -30.98
N ALA A 521 -7.29 14.21 -30.54
CA ALA A 521 -8.42 14.64 -29.73
C ALA A 521 -9.73 14.69 -30.56
N PRO A 522 -10.90 14.42 -29.97
CA PRO A 522 -11.08 13.90 -28.61
C PRO A 522 -10.57 12.45 -28.49
N TYR A 523 -9.78 12.17 -27.45
CA TYR A 523 -9.19 10.84 -27.24
C TYR A 523 -10.26 9.89 -26.70
N LYS A 524 -10.78 9.03 -27.56
CA LYS A 524 -11.84 8.07 -27.21
C LYS A 524 -11.77 6.79 -28.04
N ILE A 525 -12.26 5.70 -27.47
CA ILE A 525 -12.43 4.40 -28.13
C ILE A 525 -13.79 3.77 -27.82
N GLU A 526 -14.22 2.84 -28.66
CA GLU A 526 -15.43 2.02 -28.46
C GLU A 526 -14.99 0.59 -28.09
N TRP A 527 -15.10 0.25 -26.80
CA TRP A 527 -14.78 -1.08 -26.30
C TRP A 527 -15.99 -2.00 -26.46
N ARG A 528 -15.94 -2.91 -27.43
CA ARG A 528 -17.11 -3.72 -27.86
C ARG A 528 -17.17 -5.07 -27.15
N ASN A 529 -18.38 -5.63 -27.07
CA ASN A 529 -18.67 -6.96 -26.55
C ASN A 529 -18.10 -7.19 -25.14
N VAL A 530 -18.25 -6.19 -24.27
CA VAL A 530 -17.72 -6.25 -22.92
C VAL A 530 -18.48 -7.30 -22.11
N ALA A 531 -17.75 -8.23 -21.50
CA ALA A 531 -18.37 -9.28 -20.70
C ALA A 531 -18.91 -8.74 -19.36
N ASP A 532 -19.75 -9.53 -18.70
CA ASP A 532 -20.17 -9.25 -17.33
C ASP A 532 -18.97 -9.28 -16.38
N GLY A 533 -18.79 -8.23 -15.58
CA GLY A 533 -17.62 -8.14 -14.70
C GLY A 533 -17.32 -6.74 -14.18
N SER A 534 -16.34 -6.67 -13.29
CA SER A 534 -15.73 -5.41 -12.84
C SER A 534 -14.37 -5.25 -13.52
N TYR A 535 -14.07 -4.03 -13.98
CA TYR A 535 -12.84 -3.72 -14.72
C TYR A 535 -12.18 -2.47 -14.16
N TRP A 536 -10.84 -2.48 -14.16
CA TRP A 536 -10.03 -1.31 -13.84
C TRP A 536 -9.60 -0.65 -15.14
N LEU A 537 -10.18 0.50 -15.47
CA LEU A 537 -9.81 1.22 -16.69
C LEU A 537 -8.69 2.22 -16.41
N THR A 538 -7.69 2.26 -17.27
CA THR A 538 -6.65 3.29 -17.25
C THR A 538 -6.35 3.80 -18.65
N ALA A 539 -5.77 4.99 -18.74
CA ALA A 539 -5.26 5.55 -19.98
C ALA A 539 -3.78 5.91 -19.83
N ARG A 540 -2.99 5.70 -20.87
CA ARG A 540 -1.59 6.12 -20.95
C ARG A 540 -1.41 7.13 -22.06
N ALA A 541 -1.03 8.35 -21.70
CA ALA A 541 -0.63 9.36 -22.69
C ALA A 541 0.89 9.29 -22.88
N THR A 542 1.33 9.27 -24.13
CA THR A 542 2.75 9.29 -24.51
C THR A 542 2.98 10.43 -25.49
N ASP A 543 4.02 11.23 -25.25
CA ASP A 543 4.45 12.29 -26.16
C ASP A 543 5.44 11.78 -27.22
N ARG A 544 5.76 12.63 -28.19
CA ARG A 544 6.73 12.30 -29.26
C ARG A 544 8.18 12.17 -28.78
N ASN A 545 8.47 12.59 -27.55
CA ASN A 545 9.78 12.46 -26.94
C ASN A 545 9.92 11.12 -26.19
N GLY A 546 8.83 10.35 -26.08
CA GLY A 546 8.78 9.06 -25.39
C GLY A 546 8.45 9.17 -23.90
N THR A 547 8.11 10.37 -23.40
CA THR A 547 7.67 10.56 -22.01
C THR A 547 6.20 10.21 -21.90
N ALA A 548 5.82 9.55 -20.81
CA ALA A 548 4.49 9.00 -20.65
C ALA A 548 3.95 9.14 -19.22
N THR A 549 2.63 9.14 -19.11
CA THR A 549 1.90 9.14 -17.84
C THR A 549 0.75 8.16 -17.90
N GLN A 550 0.60 7.34 -16.86
CA GLN A 550 -0.59 6.52 -16.65
C GLN A 550 -1.61 7.31 -15.83
N SER A 551 -2.90 7.20 -16.17
CA SER A 551 -3.96 7.80 -15.36
C SER A 551 -4.22 6.97 -14.10
N THR A 552 -4.76 7.61 -13.05
CA THR A 552 -5.45 6.89 -11.97
C THR A 552 -6.44 5.86 -12.54
N ALA A 553 -6.55 4.71 -11.89
CA ALA A 553 -7.49 3.66 -12.26
C ALA A 553 -8.96 4.08 -12.00
N VAL A 554 -9.83 3.78 -12.96
CA VAL A 554 -11.27 4.00 -12.91
C VAL A 554 -11.98 2.63 -12.87
N PRO A 555 -12.42 2.15 -11.70
CA PRO A 555 -13.31 0.99 -11.61
C PRO A 555 -14.61 1.22 -12.35
N VAL A 556 -15.05 0.22 -13.10
CA VAL A 556 -16.36 0.19 -13.78
C VAL A 556 -16.98 -1.19 -13.64
N HIS A 557 -18.31 -1.26 -13.62
CA HIS A 557 -19.04 -2.51 -13.37
C HIS A 557 -20.06 -2.77 -14.48
N VAL A 558 -19.78 -3.77 -15.33
CA VAL A 558 -20.72 -4.26 -16.34
C VAL A 558 -21.60 -5.33 -15.69
N ASN A 559 -22.92 -5.08 -15.71
CA ASN A 559 -23.92 -5.94 -15.07
C ASN A 559 -24.89 -6.47 -16.13
N ILE A 560 -24.60 -7.65 -16.67
CA ILE A 560 -25.48 -8.35 -17.63
C ILE A 560 -26.52 -9.17 -16.85
N GLN A 561 -27.80 -8.89 -17.07
CA GLN A 561 -28.91 -9.46 -16.29
C GLN A 561 -29.88 -10.27 -17.17
N ALA A 562 -29.97 -11.58 -16.94
CA ALA A 562 -31.04 -12.42 -17.48
C ALA A 562 -32.39 -12.20 -16.75
N GLY A 563 -32.37 -11.49 -15.61
CA GLY A 563 -33.50 -11.34 -14.69
C GLY A 563 -33.39 -12.33 -13.53
N THR A 564 -34.34 -12.30 -12.59
CA THR A 564 -34.33 -13.18 -11.41
C THR A 564 -35.70 -13.87 -11.21
N PRO A 565 -36.13 -14.79 -12.10
CA PRO A 565 -37.45 -15.41 -12.01
C PRO A 565 -37.69 -16.06 -10.64
N GLY A 566 -38.82 -15.72 -9.99
CA GLY A 566 -39.16 -16.20 -8.64
C GLY A 566 -38.45 -15.50 -7.48
N TRP A 567 -37.61 -14.51 -7.77
CA TRP A 567 -36.85 -13.72 -6.80
C TRP A 567 -36.97 -12.21 -7.11
N THR A 568 -36.79 -11.39 -6.09
CA THR A 568 -36.64 -9.94 -6.20
C THR A 568 -35.20 -9.57 -5.94
N SER A 569 -34.57 -8.80 -6.84
CA SER A 569 -33.23 -8.25 -6.67
C SER A 569 -33.33 -6.77 -6.31
N ALA A 570 -32.90 -6.40 -5.11
CA ALA A 570 -32.90 -5.01 -4.65
C ALA A 570 -31.86 -4.80 -3.54
N SER A 571 -31.37 -3.58 -3.42
CA SER A 571 -30.50 -3.20 -2.31
C SER A 571 -31.31 -2.95 -1.05
N VAL A 572 -30.80 -3.40 0.11
CA VAL A 572 -31.24 -2.94 1.43
C VAL A 572 -30.39 -1.73 1.78
N GLY A 573 -31.04 -0.62 2.15
CA GLY A 573 -30.35 0.66 2.32
C GLY A 573 -30.09 1.38 1.00
N LYS A 574 -29.03 2.19 0.96
CA LYS A 574 -28.63 2.99 -0.21
C LYS A 574 -27.13 2.84 -0.44
N PRO A 575 -26.67 1.74 -1.03
CA PRO A 575 -25.24 1.53 -1.23
C PRO A 575 -24.74 2.53 -2.28
N VAL A 576 -23.48 2.98 -2.16
CA VAL A 576 -22.92 3.99 -3.09
C VAL A 576 -22.99 3.47 -4.53
N VAL A 577 -22.63 2.20 -4.72
CA VAL A 577 -22.81 1.50 -6.00
C VAL A 577 -23.93 0.49 -5.86
N GLN A 578 -24.99 0.67 -6.64
CA GLN A 578 -26.13 -0.25 -6.62
C GLN A 578 -25.73 -1.63 -7.14
N GLY A 579 -26.16 -2.65 -6.40
CA GLY A 579 -25.92 -4.04 -6.77
C GLY A 579 -26.86 -4.56 -7.85
N SER A 580 -26.65 -5.82 -8.22
CA SER A 580 -27.42 -6.52 -9.24
C SER A 580 -27.57 -8.00 -8.94
N GLY A 581 -28.72 -8.58 -9.28
CA GLY A 581 -28.95 -10.02 -9.34
C GLY A 581 -29.27 -10.49 -10.77
N SER A 582 -28.77 -11.66 -11.13
CA SER A 582 -29.05 -12.32 -12.41
C SER A 582 -29.09 -13.84 -12.21
N LEU A 583 -30.19 -14.48 -12.57
CA LEU A 583 -30.35 -15.94 -12.54
C LEU A 583 -30.37 -16.47 -13.97
N ASP A 584 -29.31 -17.17 -14.36
CA ASP A 584 -29.15 -17.75 -15.70
C ASP A 584 -28.66 -19.20 -15.58
N GLY A 585 -29.27 -20.13 -16.33
CA GLY A 585 -28.90 -21.55 -16.28
C GLY A 585 -28.93 -22.21 -14.89
N GLY A 586 -29.72 -21.68 -13.94
CA GLY A 586 -29.75 -22.14 -12.55
C GLY A 586 -28.61 -21.61 -11.66
N ILE A 587 -27.78 -20.69 -12.18
CA ILE A 587 -26.73 -19.98 -11.45
C ILE A 587 -27.20 -18.55 -11.17
N LEU A 588 -27.35 -18.22 -9.90
CA LEU A 588 -27.59 -16.86 -9.44
C LEU A 588 -26.25 -16.13 -9.27
N THR A 589 -25.98 -15.14 -10.11
CA THR A 589 -24.92 -14.15 -9.89
C THR A 589 -25.51 -12.97 -9.12
N ILE A 590 -24.90 -12.66 -7.97
CA ILE A 590 -25.22 -11.48 -7.17
C ILE A 590 -23.99 -10.58 -7.06
N LYS A 591 -24.20 -9.28 -7.21
CA LYS A 591 -23.16 -8.27 -7.08
C LYS A 591 -23.63 -7.12 -6.20
N GLY A 592 -22.72 -6.49 -5.48
CA GLY A 592 -23.08 -5.38 -4.61
C GLY A 592 -21.92 -4.76 -3.87
N SER A 593 -22.14 -3.53 -3.42
CA SER A 593 -21.25 -2.80 -2.51
C SER A 593 -21.91 -2.64 -1.14
N GLY A 594 -21.20 -2.00 -0.21
CA GLY A 594 -21.71 -1.61 1.10
C GLY A 594 -21.28 -2.57 2.21
N ARG A 595 -22.03 -2.58 3.32
CA ARG A 595 -21.79 -3.40 4.52
C ARG A 595 -23.08 -3.90 5.16
N ILE A 596 -23.14 -5.18 5.50
CA ILE A 596 -24.08 -5.78 6.45
C ILE A 596 -23.59 -5.42 7.85
N LEU A 597 -24.19 -4.41 8.45
CA LEU A 597 -23.74 -3.84 9.72
C LEU A 597 -24.91 -3.56 10.64
N GLY A 598 -25.13 -4.44 11.62
CA GLY A 598 -26.11 -4.26 12.70
C GLY A 598 -27.42 -3.58 12.23
N ARG A 599 -27.72 -2.41 12.82
CA ARG A 599 -28.94 -1.63 12.53
C ARG A 599 -28.81 -0.63 11.37
N SER A 600 -27.66 -0.57 10.71
CA SER A 600 -27.34 0.35 9.61
C SER A 600 -26.93 -0.40 8.33
N SER A 601 -27.47 -1.59 8.13
CA SER A 601 -27.10 -2.46 7.02
C SER A 601 -27.38 -1.82 5.66
N ASN A 602 -26.39 -1.86 4.78
CA ASN A 602 -26.43 -1.26 3.46
C ASN A 602 -25.77 -2.20 2.44
N PHE A 603 -26.52 -3.00 1.69
CA PHE A 603 -25.97 -4.12 0.89
C PHE A 603 -26.94 -4.56 -0.21
N HIS A 604 -26.54 -5.50 -1.08
CA HIS A 604 -27.44 -6.03 -2.11
C HIS A 604 -28.06 -7.37 -1.74
N TYR A 605 -29.37 -7.53 -2.00
CA TYR A 605 -30.16 -8.68 -1.57
C TYR A 605 -31.00 -9.24 -2.73
N VAL A 606 -30.90 -10.54 -2.98
CA VAL A 606 -31.78 -11.27 -3.90
C VAL A 606 -32.65 -12.22 -3.09
N TYR A 607 -33.95 -11.97 -3.06
CA TYR A 607 -34.82 -12.56 -2.04
C TYR A 607 -36.20 -12.93 -2.54
N ARG A 608 -36.90 -13.75 -1.77
CA ARG A 608 -38.33 -13.98 -1.92
C ARG A 608 -39.03 -13.82 -0.58
N LYS A 609 -40.28 -13.36 -0.63
CA LYS A 609 -41.13 -13.19 0.53
C LYS A 609 -41.79 -14.52 0.88
N LEU A 610 -41.63 -14.98 2.11
CA LEU A 610 -42.29 -16.18 2.63
C LEU A 610 -43.18 -15.84 3.81
N GLN A 611 -44.23 -16.62 3.99
CA GLN A 611 -45.12 -16.54 5.14
C GLN A 611 -45.24 -17.93 5.75
N VAL A 612 -44.45 -18.17 6.80
CA VAL A 612 -44.39 -19.43 7.54
C VAL A 612 -44.63 -19.11 9.01
N GLY A 613 -45.62 -19.76 9.63
CA GLY A 613 -46.05 -19.41 10.97
C GLY A 613 -46.58 -20.61 11.77
N GLY A 614 -46.34 -20.59 13.08
CA GLY A 614 -46.78 -21.62 14.02
C GLY A 614 -45.59 -22.25 14.74
N ALA A 615 -45.79 -22.64 16.00
CA ALA A 615 -44.75 -23.27 16.81
C ALA A 615 -44.23 -24.54 16.12
N GLY A 616 -42.92 -24.64 15.94
CA GLY A 616 -42.27 -25.76 15.25
C GLY A 616 -42.22 -25.64 13.73
N SER A 617 -42.78 -24.57 13.14
CA SER A 617 -42.64 -24.32 11.69
C SER A 617 -41.17 -24.07 11.34
N VAL A 618 -40.71 -24.69 10.25
CA VAL A 618 -39.34 -24.61 9.77
C VAL A 618 -39.34 -24.00 8.38
N ALA A 619 -38.38 -23.12 8.10
CA ALA A 619 -38.05 -22.75 6.73
C ALA A 619 -36.54 -22.89 6.56
N GLN A 620 -36.10 -23.40 5.42
CA GLN A 620 -34.68 -23.50 5.13
C GLN A 620 -34.37 -23.12 3.69
N ILE A 621 -33.18 -22.54 3.49
CA ILE A 621 -32.57 -22.34 2.18
C ILE A 621 -31.25 -23.09 2.15
N THR A 622 -31.02 -23.87 1.09
CA THR A 622 -29.76 -24.56 0.82
C THR A 622 -29.27 -24.16 -0.57
N THR A 623 -27.97 -23.92 -0.71
CA THR A 623 -27.32 -23.56 -1.97
C THR A 623 -25.89 -24.06 -2.01
N ARG A 624 -25.27 -24.10 -3.18
CA ARG A 624 -23.81 -24.13 -3.31
C ARG A 624 -23.32 -22.73 -3.67
N LEU A 625 -22.32 -22.22 -2.97
CA LEU A 625 -21.50 -21.07 -3.35
C LEU A 625 -20.44 -21.58 -4.33
N ASP A 626 -20.57 -21.22 -5.60
CA ASP A 626 -19.67 -21.65 -6.67
C ASP A 626 -18.44 -20.76 -6.79
N LYS A 627 -18.61 -19.45 -6.54
CA LYS A 627 -17.56 -18.45 -6.66
C LYS A 627 -17.84 -17.25 -5.77
N LEU A 628 -16.79 -16.70 -5.16
CA LEU A 628 -16.76 -15.38 -4.54
C LEU A 628 -15.49 -14.67 -5.02
N ALA A 629 -15.62 -13.44 -5.52
CA ALA A 629 -14.46 -12.68 -6.00
C ALA A 629 -13.64 -12.11 -4.82
N LYS A 630 -12.32 -12.35 -4.79
CA LYS A 630 -11.37 -11.75 -3.85
C LYS A 630 -10.96 -10.36 -4.35
N VAL A 631 -11.79 -9.35 -4.14
CA VAL A 631 -11.54 -7.98 -4.61
C VAL A 631 -11.23 -6.99 -3.49
N ALA A 632 -11.67 -7.29 -2.28
CA ALA A 632 -11.51 -6.43 -1.12
C ALA A 632 -11.56 -7.27 0.16
N ASN A 633 -11.01 -6.71 1.22
CA ASN A 633 -11.01 -7.33 2.52
C ASN A 633 -12.36 -7.09 3.20
N GLY A 634 -12.90 -8.08 3.91
CA GLY A 634 -14.23 -8.04 4.51
C GLY A 634 -15.38 -8.36 3.55
N ILE A 635 -15.09 -8.65 2.27
CA ILE A 635 -16.11 -9.05 1.30
C ILE A 635 -16.74 -10.39 1.72
N THR A 636 -18.06 -10.48 1.74
CA THR A 636 -18.76 -11.73 2.08
C THR A 636 -20.02 -11.93 1.24
N ALA A 637 -20.35 -13.19 0.95
CA ALA A 637 -21.61 -13.56 0.33
C ALA A 637 -22.19 -14.82 0.96
N GLY A 638 -23.51 -14.88 1.05
CA GLY A 638 -24.18 -15.99 1.71
C GLY A 638 -25.69 -15.88 1.73
N LEU A 639 -26.28 -16.59 2.68
CA LEU A 639 -27.71 -16.73 2.87
C LEU A 639 -28.18 -15.76 3.95
N MET A 640 -29.35 -15.16 3.75
CA MET A 640 -29.97 -14.26 4.74
C MET A 640 -31.46 -14.53 4.88
N ILE A 641 -31.91 -14.53 6.13
CA ILE A 641 -33.31 -14.46 6.52
C ILE A 641 -33.53 -13.19 7.33
N ARG A 642 -34.50 -12.36 6.91
CA ARG A 642 -34.73 -11.02 7.47
C ARG A 642 -36.21 -10.75 7.66
N ASP A 643 -36.56 -10.11 8.78
CA ASP A 643 -37.96 -9.81 9.17
C ASP A 643 -38.63 -8.80 8.21
N SER A 644 -37.89 -7.76 7.79
CA SER A 644 -38.37 -6.78 6.81
C SER A 644 -37.24 -6.17 5.97
N LEU A 645 -37.54 -5.40 4.92
CA LEU A 645 -36.51 -4.75 4.09
C LEU A 645 -35.96 -3.45 4.69
N ASP A 646 -36.37 -3.09 5.92
CA ASP A 646 -35.79 -1.97 6.65
C ASP A 646 -34.31 -2.28 6.99
N PRO A 647 -33.36 -1.37 6.73
CA PRO A 647 -31.95 -1.50 7.12
C PRO A 647 -31.69 -1.88 8.58
N ALA A 648 -32.62 -1.54 9.48
CA ALA A 648 -32.58 -1.85 10.91
C ALA A 648 -33.35 -3.11 11.31
N ALA A 649 -33.98 -3.82 10.37
CA ALA A 649 -34.78 -5.01 10.64
C ALA A 649 -33.94 -6.19 11.15
N PRO A 650 -34.44 -6.99 12.11
CA PRO A 650 -33.80 -8.22 12.51
C PRO A 650 -33.52 -9.17 11.35
N PHE A 651 -32.31 -9.73 11.35
CA PHE A 651 -31.86 -10.72 10.38
C PHE A 651 -30.93 -11.73 11.02
N MET A 652 -30.83 -12.89 10.36
CA MET A 652 -29.70 -13.79 10.46
C MET A 652 -29.06 -13.93 9.08
N TYR A 653 -27.74 -13.82 9.05
CA TYR A 653 -26.90 -14.06 7.89
C TYR A 653 -25.91 -15.20 8.19
N GLY A 654 -25.71 -16.08 7.22
CA GLY A 654 -24.66 -17.09 7.25
C GLY A 654 -24.01 -17.18 5.87
N GLY A 655 -22.72 -16.92 5.79
CA GLY A 655 -22.00 -16.87 4.52
C GLY A 655 -20.52 -17.09 4.65
N VAL A 656 -19.82 -16.93 3.53
CA VAL A 656 -18.37 -17.05 3.42
C VAL A 656 -17.79 -15.73 2.92
N GLY A 657 -16.59 -15.38 3.36
CA GLY A 657 -15.93 -14.16 2.93
C GLY A 657 -14.42 -14.17 3.17
N TYR A 658 -13.74 -13.19 2.57
CA TYR A 658 -12.32 -12.93 2.79
C TYR A 658 -12.18 -11.87 3.87
N GLY A 659 -11.34 -12.08 4.88
CA GLY A 659 -11.11 -11.08 5.92
C GLY A 659 -12.33 -10.79 6.77
N VAL A 660 -13.07 -11.83 7.14
CA VAL A 660 -14.34 -11.71 7.88
C VAL A 660 -14.17 -11.86 9.40
N ALA A 661 -12.92 -11.95 9.88
CA ALA A 661 -12.58 -12.23 11.27
C ALA A 661 -12.67 -11.02 12.24
N GLY A 662 -13.59 -10.07 12.00
CA GLY A 662 -14.06 -9.15 13.06
C GLY A 662 -13.42 -7.76 13.15
N GLY A 663 -12.70 -7.28 12.14
CA GLY A 663 -12.18 -5.90 12.13
C GLY A 663 -13.02 -4.90 11.32
N MET A 664 -12.95 -3.60 11.68
CA MET A 664 -13.34 -2.49 10.77
C MET A 664 -12.26 -2.24 9.69
N GLY A 665 -11.47 -3.26 9.35
CA GLY A 665 -10.39 -3.17 8.37
C GLY A 665 -9.00 -2.85 8.95
N THR A 666 -8.84 -2.70 10.27
CA THR A 666 -7.52 -2.57 10.91
C THR A 666 -6.86 -3.93 11.15
N VAL A 667 -5.55 -4.01 10.85
CA VAL A 667 -4.69 -5.07 11.37
C VAL A 667 -4.23 -4.59 12.74
N GLY A 668 -4.50 -5.37 13.80
CA GLY A 668 -4.18 -4.97 15.18
C GLY A 668 -2.78 -4.39 15.27
N ASP A 669 -2.69 -3.09 15.58
CA ASP A 669 -1.45 -2.45 15.95
C ASP A 669 -1.10 -2.98 17.34
N ASN A 670 0.01 -3.71 17.46
CA ASN A 670 0.45 -4.39 18.68
C ASN A 670 0.72 -3.46 19.90
N ALA A 671 0.22 -2.22 19.90
CA ALA A 671 0.21 -1.30 21.04
C ALA A 671 -0.61 -1.83 22.24
N SER A 672 -1.59 -2.72 22.03
CA SER A 672 -2.54 -3.16 23.05
C SER A 672 -2.29 -4.53 23.71
N GLY A 673 -1.30 -5.31 23.25
CA GLY A 673 -1.00 -6.62 23.85
C GLY A 673 -2.14 -7.66 23.78
N ALA A 674 -3.17 -7.44 22.95
CA ALA A 674 -4.22 -8.42 22.70
C ALA A 674 -3.76 -9.46 21.65
N PRO A 675 -4.01 -10.76 21.86
CA PRO A 675 -3.62 -11.80 20.92
C PRO A 675 -4.49 -11.80 19.65
N ASP A 676 -3.83 -11.81 18.50
CA ASP A 676 -4.14 -12.53 17.26
C ASP A 676 -5.61 -12.64 16.78
N VAL A 677 -6.29 -11.52 16.56
CA VAL A 677 -7.36 -11.51 15.55
C VAL A 677 -6.97 -10.53 14.47
N THR A 678 -5.96 -10.92 13.68
CA THR A 678 -5.64 -10.17 12.47
C THR A 678 -6.69 -10.53 11.42
N ASP A 679 -7.40 -9.51 10.96
CA ASP A 679 -8.19 -9.57 9.74
C ASP A 679 -7.24 -9.67 8.55
N ASP A 680 -6.65 -10.86 8.43
CA ASP A 680 -5.56 -11.13 7.52
C ASP A 680 -6.08 -11.35 6.11
N GLY A 681 -7.36 -11.27 5.78
CA GLY A 681 -7.85 -11.50 4.41
C GLY A 681 -8.01 -12.95 3.96
N GLY A 682 -7.79 -13.93 4.83
CA GLY A 682 -8.10 -15.33 4.57
C GLY A 682 -9.60 -15.62 4.47
N MET A 683 -9.96 -16.71 3.80
CA MET A 683 -11.36 -17.08 3.57
C MET A 683 -11.93 -17.83 4.78
N LYS A 684 -13.01 -17.32 5.38
CA LYS A 684 -13.72 -17.96 6.49
C LYS A 684 -15.24 -17.86 6.32
N ALA A 685 -15.98 -18.78 6.93
CA ALA A 685 -17.42 -18.65 7.10
C ALA A 685 -17.74 -17.77 8.32
N GLN A 686 -18.85 -17.05 8.29
CA GLN A 686 -19.28 -16.21 9.41
C GLN A 686 -20.79 -16.12 9.52
N ALA A 687 -21.27 -15.99 10.76
CA ALA A 687 -22.67 -15.82 11.09
C ALA A 687 -22.90 -14.44 11.76
N ILE A 688 -23.78 -13.63 11.18
CA ILE A 688 -24.08 -12.27 11.63
C ILE A 688 -25.56 -12.18 12.01
N ARG A 689 -25.86 -11.59 13.17
CA ARG A 689 -27.23 -11.32 13.64
C ARG A 689 -27.44 -9.83 13.90
N ILE A 690 -28.70 -9.41 14.08
CA ILE A 690 -28.99 -8.12 14.73
C ILE A 690 -29.05 -8.33 16.26
N GLN A 691 -28.24 -7.63 17.08
CA GLN A 691 -28.75 -6.83 18.21
C GLN A 691 -27.70 -6.06 19.03
N THR A 692 -28.07 -4.79 19.27
CA THR A 692 -27.76 -3.83 20.36
C THR A 692 -26.32 -3.40 20.66
N ASP A 693 -25.30 -4.24 20.55
CA ASP A 693 -23.98 -3.90 21.12
C ASP A 693 -22.84 -4.08 20.09
N GLY A 694 -22.72 -3.14 19.15
CA GLY A 694 -21.53 -3.00 18.31
C GLY A 694 -21.49 -3.80 16.99
N PRO A 695 -20.36 -3.69 16.24
CA PRO A 695 -20.21 -4.21 14.86
C PRO A 695 -19.83 -5.70 14.76
N ASN A 696 -19.73 -6.42 15.87
CA ASN A 696 -19.10 -7.74 15.92
C ASN A 696 -20.03 -8.86 15.42
N PRO A 697 -19.48 -9.90 14.76
CA PRO A 697 -20.24 -11.08 14.38
C PRO A 697 -20.77 -11.81 15.63
N SER A 698 -21.85 -12.55 15.45
CA SER A 698 -22.58 -13.16 16.56
C SER A 698 -21.86 -14.36 17.16
N VAL A 699 -21.24 -15.11 16.27
CA VAL A 699 -20.30 -16.18 16.56
C VAL A 699 -19.06 -15.82 15.74
N GLY A 700 -17.86 -16.09 16.26
CA GLY A 700 -16.62 -15.85 15.53
C GLY A 700 -16.58 -16.53 14.13
N PRO A 701 -15.53 -16.27 13.35
CA PRO A 701 -15.41 -16.88 12.04
C PRO A 701 -15.06 -18.38 12.15
N TRP A 702 -15.54 -19.18 11.19
CA TRP A 702 -15.24 -20.62 11.06
C TRP A 702 -14.32 -20.88 9.85
N PRO A 703 -13.31 -21.75 9.93
CA PRO A 703 -12.91 -22.56 11.08
C PRO A 703 -12.54 -21.72 12.31
N TRP A 704 -12.85 -22.27 13.50
CA TRP A 704 -12.70 -21.59 14.79
C TRP A 704 -11.25 -21.44 15.25
N ASP A 705 -10.35 -22.18 14.60
CA ASP A 705 -8.91 -22.07 14.76
C ASP A 705 -8.34 -21.08 13.71
N ASP A 706 -7.01 -21.00 13.61
CA ASP A 706 -6.33 -20.11 12.67
C ASP A 706 -6.31 -20.65 11.22
N SER A 707 -7.03 -21.75 10.94
CA SER A 707 -7.10 -22.29 9.58
C SER A 707 -8.11 -21.53 8.71
N TYR A 708 -7.88 -21.60 7.40
CA TYR A 708 -8.73 -20.98 6.39
C TYR A 708 -9.46 -22.02 5.54
N LEU A 709 -10.59 -21.58 4.99
CA LEU A 709 -11.23 -22.26 3.89
C LEU A 709 -10.34 -22.19 2.65
N ASP A 710 -10.38 -23.25 1.86
CA ASP A 710 -9.68 -23.36 0.58
C ASP A 710 -10.46 -22.58 -0.49
N PRO A 711 -9.93 -21.45 -0.99
CA PRO A 711 -10.63 -20.61 -1.95
C PRO A 711 -10.83 -21.27 -3.33
N THR A 712 -10.18 -22.42 -3.59
CA THR A 712 -10.36 -23.19 -4.82
C THR A 712 -11.56 -24.15 -4.75
N LYS A 713 -12.12 -24.37 -3.55
CA LYS A 713 -13.25 -25.27 -3.33
C LYS A 713 -14.59 -24.55 -3.38
N GLN A 714 -15.63 -25.33 -3.70
CA GLN A 714 -17.02 -24.91 -3.62
C GLN A 714 -17.60 -25.33 -2.27
N TYR A 715 -18.49 -24.50 -1.72
CA TYR A 715 -19.06 -24.72 -0.41
C TYR A 715 -20.58 -24.72 -0.47
N TRP A 716 -21.20 -25.76 0.05
CA TRP A 716 -22.62 -25.81 0.32
C TRP A 716 -22.93 -25.01 1.57
N LEU A 717 -23.96 -24.17 1.50
CA LEU A 717 -24.46 -23.37 2.61
C LEU A 717 -25.92 -23.74 2.87
N ARG A 718 -26.30 -23.79 4.15
CA ARG A 718 -27.68 -23.93 4.58
C ARG A 718 -27.97 -22.96 5.70
N LEU A 719 -29.09 -22.24 5.60
CA LEU A 719 -29.61 -21.40 6.67
C LEU A 719 -31.03 -21.85 7.02
N LEU A 720 -31.20 -22.26 8.28
CA LEU A 720 -32.46 -22.78 8.83
C LEU A 720 -33.07 -21.75 9.77
N ARG A 721 -34.40 -21.62 9.73
CA ARG A 721 -35.26 -20.85 10.62
C ARG A 721 -36.27 -21.79 11.27
N ARG A 722 -36.40 -21.79 12.60
CA ARG A 722 -37.42 -22.55 13.33
C ARG A 722 -38.17 -21.65 14.32
N GLU A 723 -39.49 -21.55 14.20
CA GLU A 723 -40.30 -20.77 15.15
C GLU A 723 -40.47 -21.53 16.47
N ARG A 724 -40.15 -20.89 17.60
CA ARG A 724 -40.36 -21.49 18.92
C ARG A 724 -41.78 -21.23 19.45
N PRO A 725 -42.28 -22.08 20.37
CA PRO A 725 -43.58 -21.88 21.02
C PRO A 725 -43.69 -20.58 21.85
N GLN A 726 -42.57 -20.01 22.32
CA GLN A 726 -42.54 -18.88 23.24
C GLN A 726 -42.24 -17.56 22.49
N ALA A 727 -43.10 -16.55 22.69
CA ALA A 727 -42.86 -15.14 22.41
C ALA A 727 -42.34 -14.72 21.01
N ARG A 728 -42.69 -15.46 19.93
CA ARG A 728 -42.19 -15.19 18.55
C ARG A 728 -40.65 -15.18 18.46
N GLU A 729 -40.00 -15.91 19.36
CA GLU A 729 -38.58 -16.20 19.27
C GLU A 729 -38.37 -17.23 18.14
N VAL A 730 -37.32 -17.00 17.35
CA VAL A 730 -36.96 -17.82 16.22
C VAL A 730 -35.53 -18.30 16.41
N GLU A 731 -35.33 -19.60 16.26
CA GLU A 731 -34.03 -20.25 16.25
C GLU A 731 -33.47 -20.28 14.82
N PHE A 732 -32.20 -19.91 14.69
CA PHE A 732 -31.47 -19.95 13.43
C PHE A 732 -30.25 -20.85 13.54
N GLU A 733 -29.97 -21.59 12.47
CA GLU A 733 -28.76 -22.41 12.34
C GLU A 733 -28.16 -22.23 10.95
N ALA A 734 -26.86 -21.94 10.90
CA ALA A 734 -26.09 -21.80 9.67
C ALA A 734 -25.10 -22.97 9.56
N PHE A 735 -25.11 -23.64 8.42
CA PHE A 735 -24.27 -24.81 8.14
C PHE A 735 -23.47 -24.63 6.86
N ILE A 736 -22.28 -25.25 6.85
CA ILE A 736 -21.38 -25.33 5.71
C ILE A 736 -21.01 -26.79 5.44
N SER A 737 -20.75 -27.13 4.18
CA SER A 737 -20.37 -28.47 3.76
C SER A 737 -19.59 -28.44 2.44
N THR A 738 -18.65 -29.36 2.24
CA THR A 738 -17.95 -29.53 0.95
C THR A 738 -18.64 -30.55 0.03
N ASP A 739 -19.51 -31.41 0.57
CA ASP A 739 -20.08 -32.58 -0.11
C ASP A 739 -21.63 -32.64 -0.09
N LYS A 740 -22.28 -31.72 0.64
CA LYS A 740 -23.74 -31.68 0.92
C LYS A 740 -24.25 -32.80 1.84
N THR A 741 -23.39 -33.72 2.27
CA THR A 741 -23.75 -34.85 3.14
C THR A 741 -23.30 -34.63 4.57
N THR A 742 -22.07 -34.16 4.76
CA THR A 742 -21.46 -33.85 6.05
C THR A 742 -21.56 -32.36 6.29
N TRP A 743 -22.26 -31.94 7.34
CA TRP A 743 -22.54 -30.53 7.62
C TRP A 743 -21.90 -30.09 8.93
N ASP A 744 -21.10 -29.04 8.86
CA ASP A 744 -20.58 -28.34 10.02
C ASP A 744 -21.47 -27.15 10.34
N ARG A 745 -21.89 -27.01 11.59
CA ARG A 745 -22.63 -25.83 12.05
C ARG A 745 -21.65 -24.75 12.46
N PHE A 746 -21.68 -23.61 11.76
CA PHE A 746 -20.81 -22.47 12.06
C PHE A 746 -21.57 -21.28 12.68
N GLY A 747 -22.90 -21.33 12.73
CA GLY A 747 -23.71 -20.29 13.36
C GLY A 747 -24.95 -20.86 14.04
N TYR A 748 -25.27 -20.35 15.22
CA TYR A 748 -26.50 -20.66 15.95
C TYR A 748 -27.00 -19.41 16.64
N GLU A 749 -28.26 -19.04 16.44
CA GLU A 749 -28.81 -17.83 17.07
C GLU A 749 -30.27 -17.90 17.46
N LYS A 750 -30.64 -17.05 18.43
CA LYS A 750 -32.03 -16.82 18.85
C LYS A 750 -32.39 -15.35 18.68
N LEU A 751 -33.42 -15.06 17.90
CA LEU A 751 -33.86 -13.70 17.63
C LEU A 751 -35.37 -13.60 17.72
N VAL A 752 -35.87 -12.48 18.23
CA VAL A 752 -37.29 -12.15 18.13
C VAL A 752 -37.54 -11.60 16.73
N MET A 753 -38.35 -12.32 15.93
CA MET A 753 -38.85 -11.85 14.65
C MET A 753 -40.37 -11.69 14.77
N PRO A 754 -40.87 -10.44 14.95
CA PRO A 754 -42.27 -10.22 15.21
C PRO A 754 -43.16 -10.61 14.01
N SER A 755 -42.63 -10.66 12.79
CA SER A 755 -43.39 -11.00 11.60
C SER A 755 -43.39 -12.50 11.29
N ARG A 756 -44.56 -13.04 10.94
CA ARG A 756 -44.69 -14.35 10.28
C ARG A 756 -44.34 -14.31 8.79
N THR A 757 -44.24 -13.09 8.26
CA THR A 757 -43.81 -12.83 6.89
C THR A 757 -42.38 -12.33 6.94
N PHE A 758 -41.47 -13.03 6.30
CA PHE A 758 -40.06 -12.68 6.26
C PHE A 758 -39.52 -12.83 4.85
N TYR A 759 -38.31 -12.35 4.64
CA TYR A 759 -37.58 -12.43 3.39
C TYR A 759 -36.44 -13.43 3.56
N ILE A 760 -36.28 -14.31 2.59
CA ILE A 760 -35.22 -15.34 2.56
C ILE A 760 -34.53 -15.28 1.21
N GLY A 761 -33.20 -15.43 1.19
CA GLY A 761 -32.43 -15.35 -0.04
C GLY A 761 -30.94 -15.16 0.16
N PHE A 762 -30.32 -14.42 -0.76
CA PHE A 762 -28.88 -14.29 -0.94
C PHE A 762 -28.45 -12.85 -0.71
N ALA A 763 -27.44 -12.65 0.12
CA ALA A 763 -26.87 -11.34 0.40
C ALA A 763 -25.40 -11.30 -0.02
N ILE A 764 -24.96 -10.14 -0.50
CA ILE A 764 -23.55 -9.84 -0.71
C ILE A 764 -23.21 -8.51 -0.06
N ASP A 765 -22.09 -8.52 0.66
CA ASP A 765 -21.48 -7.41 1.36
C ASP A 765 -20.17 -7.07 0.66
N GLY A 766 -19.97 -5.79 0.33
CA GLY A 766 -18.75 -5.32 -0.34
C GLY A 766 -17.56 -5.13 0.61
N GLY A 767 -17.75 -5.26 1.92
CA GLY A 767 -16.70 -5.04 2.93
C GLY A 767 -16.47 -3.56 3.24
N LYS A 768 -17.45 -2.67 3.01
CA LYS A 768 -17.23 -1.21 3.16
C LYS A 768 -16.72 -0.87 4.57
N VAL A 769 -15.62 -0.12 4.62
CA VAL A 769 -15.01 0.42 5.85
C VAL A 769 -15.01 1.94 5.82
N ASP A 770 -14.54 2.56 6.91
CA ASP A 770 -14.47 4.02 7.08
C ASP A 770 -13.31 4.63 6.27
N ASN A 771 -13.44 4.60 4.94
CA ASN A 771 -12.55 5.24 3.97
C ASN A 771 -13.39 5.75 2.78
N ASP A 772 -12.78 6.16 1.66
CA ASP A 772 -13.52 6.64 0.48
C ASP A 772 -13.72 5.57 -0.59
N LEU A 773 -13.04 4.42 -0.50
CA LEU A 773 -13.16 3.33 -1.47
C LEU A 773 -14.55 2.71 -1.50
N VAL A 774 -14.98 2.29 -2.69
CA VAL A 774 -16.20 1.48 -2.82
C VAL A 774 -15.88 0.20 -3.54
N ASP A 775 -15.80 -0.86 -2.76
CA ASP A 775 -15.57 -2.20 -3.30
C ASP A 775 -16.89 -2.81 -3.77
N TYR A 776 -16.83 -3.49 -4.92
CA TYR A 776 -18.00 -4.08 -5.59
C TYR A 776 -17.81 -5.58 -5.75
N GLY A 777 -18.42 -6.33 -4.83
CA GLY A 777 -18.32 -7.77 -4.77
C GLY A 777 -19.12 -8.48 -5.85
N THR A 778 -18.72 -9.71 -6.17
CA THR A 778 -19.46 -10.63 -7.04
C THR A 778 -19.42 -12.04 -6.46
N ALA A 779 -20.58 -12.69 -6.37
CA ALA A 779 -20.71 -14.08 -5.96
C ALA A 779 -21.67 -14.85 -6.87
N GLN A 780 -21.45 -16.16 -6.99
CA GLN A 780 -22.27 -17.06 -7.79
C GLN A 780 -22.76 -18.23 -6.95
N PHE A 781 -24.06 -18.51 -7.06
CA PHE A 781 -24.75 -19.55 -6.32
C PHE A 781 -25.51 -20.48 -7.26
N SER A 782 -25.43 -21.79 -7.04
CA SER A 782 -26.21 -22.79 -7.79
C SER A 782 -26.90 -23.76 -6.85
N ASN A 783 -27.71 -24.66 -7.42
CA ASN A 783 -28.40 -25.72 -6.67
C ASN A 783 -29.30 -25.17 -5.54
N ILE A 784 -30.02 -24.10 -5.86
CA ILE A 784 -30.84 -23.34 -4.94
C ILE A 784 -32.10 -24.14 -4.58
N SER A 785 -32.25 -24.53 -3.31
CA SER A 785 -33.49 -25.09 -2.77
C SER A 785 -34.00 -24.25 -1.60
N VAL A 786 -35.32 -24.13 -1.51
CA VAL A 786 -35.97 -23.51 -0.35
C VAL A 786 -37.17 -24.35 0.03
N GLU A 787 -37.20 -24.78 1.29
CA GLU A 787 -38.17 -25.72 1.83
C GLU A 787 -38.90 -25.06 3.01
N GLN A 788 -40.18 -25.42 3.20
CA GLN A 788 -41.09 -24.91 4.24
C GLN A 788 -41.81 -26.06 4.91
#